data_AF-A0A0F6TW90-F1
#
_entry.id   AF-A0A0F6TW90-F1
#
_cell.length_a   1.000
_cell.length_b   1.000
_cell.length_c   1.000
_cell.angle_alpha   90.00
_cell.angle_beta   90.00
_cell.angle_gamma   90.00
#
_symmetry.space_group_name_H-M   'P 1'
#
loop_
_entity.id
_entity.type
_entity.pdbx_description
1 polymer ?
#
loop_
_entity_poly.entity_id
_entity_poly.type
_entity_poly.pdbx_seq_one_letter_code
_entity_poly.pdbx_strand_id
1 'polypeptide(L)'
;MKLVKSTKLFFMQGTSDKVYEVDLCEQQSGDIDRYWVNFRYGRRGSRLREGTKTPAPVDLAQAEAIFNSIVVSKTNKGYREATSPTSSSRHSPSSFSLPAMLCQIDELKESTQRARCIWRLPQQPDVALAAWLEKGLNPQHHWLENYVRLWTLGRAGDARNQATVKGFLTSESLPLRNLAHEVWLRLGDDDEIALQKEQLIATLPNELASAITRNDSVSLDALLNQFVSERNPDASGLLKTLYLVALDSAPLHQSLMRLLTTLPLRPTLFKGVRYLFKMAEFRLDAPMFALLAWRFDTTREFFDAGWDGVYLDGAGYIKPSAEFLRADSRLAYSRKTRNYLRRRSWRALRRLGARNDTRYVDMACAVLLQFCESGLLPERQIYGGTYAADAHLFAWNAILRAQNPHYQRHRQKPLWIRLADDEDTIRGEAFPQLWDQRPDALLTLLLKSDSDVVCTFALRALQENTAFCRALTDQHLAQLLVRPSPAISAFVLSLLAGRPLSGELLLALIRSPYLPARTLALTQLNSMSVLLDDATLVTALLLSDDAEIRSWLSGRLSQRPLTAMQADALARVLFPQLSAAHTHFSTEHAQWLAVCITSHLNLMMLQLTLDSLRVLFDHPDVGVQLLAAELLVSSHFTAEELPQELIAHLHHSSIAAIRATGIALMGKQSPERLLLQLPQLVALLSCGESAEQQACYTLLGRLAQDYAPTVFAALFPLLFQKEAQDGVHQALLTFITQQLKACLEILDKDTLWRLIQARSLAAQSLGYMILCARPARELSVRQWVVLASHPDHRFRDYALAAFEQHVDIAREQSGISLELLESDWPKTREFGFAYFRQHYPPQTWTPDLIVNLCDSQREDVQAYGRELLQIFFQREQGETYLLKLSQHPSVTVQTFVTHFFQEYAAGKPQVILALKPCFLAILSQVNRGRIAKDRTLAFLSQQAAISPQVLEMVGELLTRLSLTVVQKDKAPLIKAMLQLQKHYPHLNLPLEIVAPSAQGACHAG
;
A
#
# COMPACT_ATOMS: atom_id res chain seq x y z
N MET A 1 -13.51 1.94 48.39
CA MET A 1 -14.81 1.41 48.87
C MET A 1 -14.96 0.01 48.31
N LYS A 2 -15.35 -0.95 49.14
CA LYS A 2 -15.54 -2.35 48.75
C LYS A 2 -17.03 -2.63 48.60
N LEU A 3 -17.45 -3.25 47.50
CA LEU A 3 -18.86 -3.59 47.29
C LEU A 3 -19.22 -4.78 48.20
N VAL A 4 -20.27 -4.62 49.01
CA VAL A 4 -20.74 -5.64 49.96
C VAL A 4 -21.97 -6.36 49.40
N LYS A 5 -22.90 -5.59 48.83
CA LYS A 5 -24.18 -6.11 48.29
C LYS A 5 -24.64 -5.22 47.14
N SER A 6 -25.17 -5.80 46.06
CA SER A 6 -25.76 -5.05 44.96
C SER A 6 -27.04 -5.73 44.47
N THR A 7 -28.07 -4.94 44.20
CA THR A 7 -29.34 -5.42 43.65
C THR A 7 -29.72 -4.59 42.44
N LYS A 8 -30.04 -5.27 41.33
CA LYS A 8 -30.40 -4.66 40.05
C LYS A 8 -31.84 -4.99 39.67
N LEU A 9 -32.65 -3.93 39.63
CA LEU A 9 -34.10 -3.97 39.47
C LEU A 9 -34.52 -3.43 38.09
N PHE A 10 -35.47 -4.12 37.46
CA PHE A 10 -35.98 -3.79 36.13
C PHE A 10 -37.48 -3.50 36.17
N PHE A 11 -37.90 -2.43 35.50
CA PHE A 11 -39.31 -2.08 35.31
C PHE A 11 -39.62 -2.02 33.81
N MET A 12 -40.54 -2.87 33.37
CA MET A 12 -41.00 -2.95 31.99
C MET A 12 -42.53 -2.86 31.94
N GLN A 13 -43.05 -1.72 31.48
CA GLN A 13 -44.49 -1.53 31.25
C GLN A 13 -44.69 -0.58 30.05
N GLY A 14 -45.42 -1.03 29.03
CA GLY A 14 -45.61 -0.30 27.78
C GLY A 14 -44.28 0.04 27.10
N THR A 15 -44.02 1.32 26.85
CA THR A 15 -42.78 1.84 26.24
C THR A 15 -41.67 2.15 27.26
N SER A 16 -41.96 2.03 28.57
CA SER A 16 -40.99 2.27 29.65
C SER A 16 -40.15 1.01 29.93
N ASP A 17 -38.84 1.16 29.78
CA ASP A 17 -37.83 0.14 30.13
C ASP A 17 -36.78 0.80 31.03
N LYS A 18 -36.94 0.68 32.35
CA LYS A 18 -36.14 1.37 33.37
C LYS A 18 -35.31 0.39 34.17
N VAL A 19 -34.08 0.80 34.48
CA VAL A 19 -33.15 0.14 35.41
C VAL A 19 -33.04 0.98 36.68
N TYR A 20 -32.98 0.29 37.82
CA TYR A 20 -32.64 0.85 39.12
C TYR A 20 -31.65 -0.09 39.80
N GLU A 21 -30.42 0.36 40.02
CA GLU A 21 -29.37 -0.36 40.74
C GLU A 21 -29.20 0.26 42.13
N VAL A 22 -28.96 -0.58 43.13
CA VAL A 22 -28.66 -0.18 44.52
C VAL A 22 -27.43 -0.95 44.97
N ASP A 23 -26.45 -0.26 45.52
CA ASP A 23 -25.17 -0.81 45.98
C ASP A 23 -24.96 -0.44 47.45
N LEU A 24 -24.65 -1.43 48.29
CA LEU A 24 -24.14 -1.26 49.65
C LEU A 24 -22.61 -1.40 49.59
N CYS A 25 -21.90 -0.33 49.95
CA CYS A 25 -20.45 -0.22 49.83
C CYS A 25 -19.79 0.11 51.18
N GLU A 26 -18.80 -0.69 51.56
CA GLU A 26 -17.94 -0.53 52.74
C GLU A 26 -16.87 0.55 52.47
N GLN A 27 -16.66 1.46 53.42
CA GLN A 27 -15.60 2.47 53.39
C GLN A 27 -14.35 1.90 54.06
N GLN A 28 -13.29 1.67 53.27
CA GLN A 28 -12.00 1.21 53.78
C GLN A 28 -11.23 2.39 54.41
N SER A 29 -11.40 2.56 55.72
CA SER A 29 -10.59 3.38 56.63
C SER A 29 -10.76 2.83 58.04
N GLY A 30 -9.71 2.82 58.85
CA GLY A 30 -9.60 1.97 60.06
C GLY A 30 -10.61 2.23 61.20
N ASP A 31 -10.70 1.21 62.06
CA ASP A 31 -11.36 1.10 63.37
C ASP A 31 -12.89 1.27 63.50
N ILE A 32 -13.63 1.73 62.48
CA ILE A 32 -15.11 1.65 62.52
C ILE A 32 -15.66 1.24 61.15
N ASP A 33 -16.34 0.09 61.10
CA ASP A 33 -17.05 -0.40 59.92
C ASP A 33 -18.17 0.57 59.50
N ARG A 34 -17.96 1.28 58.39
CA ARG A 34 -18.81 2.36 57.90
C ARG A 34 -19.24 2.11 56.46
N TYR A 35 -20.53 2.23 56.19
CA TYR A 35 -21.14 1.81 54.93
C TYR A 35 -21.96 2.93 54.27
N TRP A 36 -22.00 2.88 52.94
CA TRP A 36 -22.75 3.77 52.07
C TRP A 36 -23.80 2.98 51.29
N VAL A 37 -24.99 3.55 51.10
CA VAL A 37 -26.02 2.97 50.22
C VAL A 37 -26.21 3.87 49.00
N ASN A 38 -25.55 3.50 47.91
CA ASN A 38 -25.58 4.21 46.65
C ASN A 38 -26.67 3.65 45.73
N PHE A 39 -27.15 4.45 44.79
CA PHE A 39 -28.10 4.00 43.78
C PHE A 39 -27.88 4.70 42.45
N ARG A 40 -28.26 4.04 41.35
CA ARG A 40 -28.26 4.64 40.02
C ARG A 40 -29.46 4.18 39.20
N TYR A 41 -30.06 5.10 38.45
CA TYR A 41 -31.32 4.83 37.76
C TYR A 41 -31.45 5.55 36.42
N GLY A 42 -32.22 4.97 35.50
CA GLY A 42 -32.39 5.52 34.16
C GLY A 42 -33.10 4.55 33.22
N ARG A 43 -33.10 4.85 31.92
CA ARG A 43 -33.57 3.91 30.90
C ARG A 43 -32.51 2.83 30.70
N ARG A 44 -32.90 1.56 30.58
CA ARG A 44 -31.95 0.45 30.37
C ARG A 44 -31.13 0.69 29.10
N GLY A 45 -29.80 0.68 29.23
CA GLY A 45 -28.86 1.00 28.14
C GLY A 45 -28.62 2.49 27.87
N SER A 46 -28.97 3.39 28.80
CA SER A 46 -28.59 4.81 28.78
C SER A 46 -27.71 5.17 29.98
N ARG A 47 -27.03 6.32 29.93
CA ARG A 47 -26.23 6.82 31.07
C ARG A 47 -27.16 7.03 32.27
N LEU A 48 -26.95 6.24 33.33
CA LEU A 48 -27.77 6.28 34.54
C LEU A 48 -27.45 7.54 35.35
N ARG A 49 -28.46 8.06 36.07
CA ARG A 49 -28.28 9.12 37.07
C ARG A 49 -27.96 8.47 38.40
N GLU A 50 -26.85 8.87 39.00
CA GLU A 50 -26.32 8.31 40.23
C GLU A 50 -26.63 9.22 41.43
N GLY A 51 -26.63 8.63 42.62
CA GLY A 51 -26.80 9.35 43.88
C GLY A 51 -26.60 8.43 45.08
N THR A 52 -26.57 9.01 46.28
CA THR A 52 -26.50 8.24 47.54
C THR A 52 -27.74 8.44 48.38
N LYS A 53 -28.10 7.44 49.19
CA LYS A 53 -29.20 7.51 50.17
C LYS A 53 -28.74 7.75 51.60
N THR A 54 -27.44 7.56 51.85
CA THR A 54 -26.76 7.85 53.11
C THR A 54 -25.98 9.16 52.92
N PRO A 55 -26.39 10.30 53.53
CA PRO A 55 -25.65 11.57 53.40
C PRO A 55 -24.31 11.56 54.16
N ALA A 56 -24.15 10.63 55.10
CA ALA A 56 -22.90 10.29 55.78
C ALA A 56 -22.83 8.76 55.96
N PRO A 57 -21.65 8.16 56.19
CA PRO A 57 -21.51 6.72 56.36
C PRO A 57 -22.21 6.22 57.64
N VAL A 58 -22.97 5.14 57.54
CA VAL A 58 -23.73 4.52 58.66
C VAL A 58 -23.15 3.15 59.05
N ASP A 59 -23.60 2.57 60.16
CA ASP A 59 -23.25 1.19 60.52
C ASP A 59 -23.90 0.14 59.59
N LEU A 60 -23.47 -1.12 59.67
CA LEU A 60 -23.94 -2.18 58.79
C LEU A 60 -25.45 -2.42 58.91
N ALA A 61 -25.98 -2.50 60.13
CA ALA A 61 -27.40 -2.80 60.36
C ALA A 61 -28.30 -1.70 59.79
N GLN A 62 -27.91 -0.44 59.96
CA GLN A 62 -28.61 0.70 59.38
C GLN A 62 -28.46 0.76 57.85
N ALA A 63 -27.29 0.44 57.30
CA ALA A 63 -27.08 0.34 55.85
C ALA A 63 -27.93 -0.76 55.20
N GLU A 64 -27.99 -1.95 55.80
CA GLU A 64 -28.81 -3.06 55.30
C GLU A 64 -30.31 -2.75 55.39
N ALA A 65 -30.77 -2.12 56.48
CA ALA A 65 -32.15 -1.67 56.61
C ALA A 65 -32.52 -0.65 55.50
N ILE A 66 -31.65 0.32 55.22
CA ILE A 66 -31.84 1.30 54.15
C ILE A 66 -31.83 0.62 52.77
N PHE A 67 -30.87 -0.28 52.51
CA PHE A 67 -30.77 -1.04 51.26
C PHE A 67 -32.04 -1.88 50.99
N ASN A 68 -32.45 -2.70 51.95
CA ASN A 68 -33.64 -3.56 51.85
C ASN A 68 -34.92 -2.71 51.68
N SER A 69 -35.03 -1.59 52.41
CA SER A 69 -36.16 -0.64 52.26
C SER A 69 -36.25 -0.05 50.85
N ILE A 70 -35.12 0.31 50.22
CA ILE A 70 -35.11 0.78 48.83
C ILE A 70 -35.55 -0.33 47.88
N VAL A 71 -35.04 -1.55 48.03
CA VAL A 71 -35.42 -2.70 47.18
C VAL A 71 -36.92 -2.96 47.28
N VAL A 72 -37.47 -3.12 48.49
CA VAL A 72 -38.92 -3.31 48.72
C VAL A 72 -39.75 -2.15 48.15
N SER A 73 -39.33 -0.90 48.36
CA SER A 73 -40.02 0.29 47.83
C SER A 73 -40.07 0.32 46.29
N LYS A 74 -39.09 -0.27 45.61
CA LYS A 74 -39.05 -0.37 44.14
C LYS A 74 -39.81 -1.59 43.63
N THR A 75 -39.72 -2.73 44.31
CA THR A 75 -40.51 -3.93 44.00
C THR A 75 -42.01 -3.65 44.11
N ASN A 76 -42.44 -2.95 45.16
CA ASN A 76 -43.83 -2.48 45.31
C ASN A 76 -44.26 -1.47 44.23
N LYS A 77 -43.31 -0.82 43.55
CA LYS A 77 -43.54 0.05 42.38
C LYS A 77 -43.41 -0.70 41.05
N GLY A 78 -43.51 -2.02 41.07
CA GLY A 78 -43.56 -2.90 39.90
C GLY A 78 -42.20 -3.30 39.31
N TYR A 79 -41.09 -3.00 39.99
CA TYR A 79 -39.77 -3.46 39.55
C TYR A 79 -39.55 -4.92 39.95
N ARG A 80 -38.71 -5.66 39.21
CA ARG A 80 -38.33 -7.05 39.51
C ARG A 80 -36.81 -7.23 39.46
N GLU A 81 -36.26 -8.07 40.34
CA GLU A 81 -34.85 -8.47 40.30
C GLU A 81 -34.58 -9.36 39.08
N ALA A 82 -33.36 -9.28 38.53
CA ALA A 82 -32.92 -10.24 37.51
C ALA A 82 -32.18 -11.41 38.14
N THR A 83 -32.80 -12.59 38.10
CA THR A 83 -32.10 -13.86 38.24
C THR A 83 -31.33 -14.18 36.95
N SER A 84 -30.20 -14.88 37.09
CA SER A 84 -29.32 -15.27 35.98
C SER A 84 -30.06 -16.06 34.89
N PRO A 85 -29.64 -15.95 33.60
CA PRO A 85 -30.38 -16.54 32.49
C PRO A 85 -30.25 -18.06 32.48
N THR A 86 -31.30 -18.76 32.91
CA THR A 86 -31.40 -20.21 32.75
C THR A 86 -31.53 -20.57 31.27
N SER A 87 -30.59 -21.37 30.79
CA SER A 87 -30.64 -22.02 29.48
C SER A 87 -31.72 -23.11 29.45
N SER A 88 -32.97 -22.74 29.16
CA SER A 88 -33.89 -23.58 28.38
C SER A 88 -35.28 -22.95 28.21
N SER A 89 -35.67 -22.77 26.95
CA SER A 89 -36.78 -23.59 26.44
C SER A 89 -36.57 -23.82 24.95
N ARG A 90 -36.42 -25.09 24.56
CA ARG A 90 -36.63 -25.49 23.17
C ARG A 90 -38.03 -25.01 22.81
N HIS A 91 -38.16 -24.22 21.75
CA HIS A 91 -39.46 -24.04 21.13
C HIS A 91 -39.84 -25.35 20.45
N SER A 92 -40.43 -26.27 21.21
CA SER A 92 -41.33 -27.25 20.63
C SER A 92 -42.38 -26.45 19.87
N PRO A 93 -42.49 -26.56 18.53
CA PRO A 93 -43.56 -25.88 17.83
C PRO A 93 -44.87 -26.48 18.32
N SER A 94 -45.75 -25.65 18.86
CA SER A 94 -47.18 -25.97 18.92
C SER A 94 -47.69 -25.98 17.48
N SER A 95 -47.47 -27.11 16.81
CA SER A 95 -47.95 -27.38 15.47
C SER A 95 -49.46 -27.55 15.53
N PHE A 96 -50.18 -26.42 15.50
CA PHE A 96 -51.54 -26.41 14.98
C PHE A 96 -51.50 -27.13 13.63
N SER A 97 -52.32 -28.17 13.46
CA SER A 97 -52.44 -28.83 12.16
C SER A 97 -52.93 -27.82 11.13
N LEU A 98 -52.59 -28.02 9.85
CA LEU A 98 -53.03 -27.12 8.78
C LEU A 98 -54.57 -26.89 8.83
N PRO A 99 -55.44 -27.92 8.97
CA PRO A 99 -56.88 -27.71 9.14
C PRO A 99 -57.24 -26.79 10.31
N ALA A 100 -56.59 -26.92 11.47
CA ALA A 100 -56.84 -26.05 12.62
C ALA A 100 -56.45 -24.59 12.34
N MET A 101 -55.39 -24.34 11.57
CA MET A 101 -55.03 -22.99 11.13
C MET A 101 -56.06 -22.42 10.15
N LEU A 102 -56.61 -23.24 9.24
CA LEU A 102 -57.60 -22.79 8.26
C LEU A 102 -58.92 -22.39 8.93
N CYS A 103 -59.46 -23.21 9.85
CA CYS A 103 -60.66 -22.88 10.61
C CYS A 103 -60.51 -21.56 11.39
N GLN A 104 -59.38 -21.38 12.10
CA GLN A 104 -59.09 -20.13 12.82
C GLN A 104 -58.99 -18.90 11.90
N ILE A 105 -58.69 -19.07 10.61
CA ILE A 105 -58.67 -17.96 9.65
C ILE A 105 -60.08 -17.64 9.15
N ASP A 106 -60.91 -18.64 8.91
CA ASP A 106 -62.30 -18.43 8.46
C ASP A 106 -63.19 -17.78 9.54
N GLU A 107 -62.88 -17.98 10.83
CA GLU A 107 -63.53 -17.31 11.96
C GLU A 107 -63.22 -15.79 12.04
N LEU A 108 -62.15 -15.30 11.39
CA LEU A 108 -61.78 -13.89 11.42
C LEU A 108 -62.66 -13.07 10.48
N LYS A 109 -63.48 -12.17 11.04
CA LYS A 109 -64.36 -11.27 10.27
C LYS A 109 -63.59 -10.27 9.37
N GLU A 110 -62.44 -9.79 9.85
CA GLU A 110 -61.65 -8.74 9.21
C GLU A 110 -60.73 -9.27 8.09
N SER A 111 -60.98 -8.86 6.84
CA SER A 111 -60.16 -9.24 5.66
C SER A 111 -58.67 -8.92 5.86
N THR A 112 -58.35 -7.82 6.53
CA THR A 112 -56.95 -7.42 6.80
C THR A 112 -56.27 -8.28 7.87
N GLN A 113 -57.05 -8.93 8.75
CA GLN A 113 -56.54 -9.91 9.72
C GLN A 113 -56.35 -11.27 9.05
N ARG A 114 -57.34 -11.75 8.27
CA ARG A 114 -57.21 -12.96 7.43
C ARG A 114 -55.95 -12.91 6.57
N ALA A 115 -55.74 -11.82 5.84
CA ALA A 115 -54.53 -11.62 5.03
C ALA A 115 -53.22 -11.75 5.82
N ARG A 116 -53.16 -11.34 7.10
CA ARG A 116 -51.94 -11.50 7.93
C ARG A 116 -51.69 -12.94 8.35
N CYS A 117 -52.76 -13.72 8.56
CA CYS A 117 -52.69 -15.12 8.97
C CYS A 117 -52.40 -16.04 7.78
N ILE A 118 -53.05 -15.83 6.63
CA ILE A 118 -52.77 -16.56 5.38
C ILE A 118 -51.28 -16.39 4.99
N TRP A 119 -50.67 -15.22 5.24
CA TRP A 119 -49.23 -14.98 5.04
C TRP A 119 -48.27 -15.78 5.93
N ARG A 120 -48.79 -16.63 6.82
CA ARG A 120 -48.02 -17.55 7.67
C ARG A 120 -48.21 -19.01 7.26
N LEU A 121 -49.26 -19.34 6.50
CA LEU A 121 -49.55 -20.69 6.01
C LEU A 121 -48.40 -21.25 5.17
N PRO A 122 -48.27 -22.60 5.08
CA PRO A 122 -47.36 -23.27 4.16
C PRO A 122 -47.42 -22.72 2.72
N GLN A 123 -46.31 -22.85 1.99
CA GLN A 123 -46.16 -22.40 0.60
C GLN A 123 -45.40 -23.47 -0.21
N GLN A 124 -45.78 -24.71 0.06
CA GLN A 124 -45.37 -25.94 -0.64
C GLN A 124 -46.64 -26.55 -1.26
N PRO A 125 -46.53 -27.37 -2.32
CA PRO A 125 -47.67 -28.03 -2.95
C PRO A 125 -48.52 -28.80 -1.94
N ASP A 126 -49.81 -28.46 -1.85
CA ASP A 126 -50.79 -29.06 -0.96
C ASP A 126 -52.19 -28.83 -1.56
N VAL A 127 -52.84 -29.91 -1.99
CA VAL A 127 -54.12 -29.88 -2.72
C VAL A 127 -55.26 -29.34 -1.83
N ALA A 128 -55.26 -29.64 -0.54
CA ALA A 128 -56.29 -29.18 0.38
C ALA A 128 -56.14 -27.68 0.70
N LEU A 129 -54.90 -27.22 0.85
CA LEU A 129 -54.58 -25.80 0.97
C LEU A 129 -54.95 -25.04 -0.30
N ALA A 130 -54.62 -25.57 -1.48
CA ALA A 130 -54.93 -24.95 -2.76
C ALA A 130 -56.45 -24.77 -2.95
N ALA A 131 -57.24 -25.82 -2.72
CA ALA A 131 -58.70 -25.76 -2.79
C ALA A 131 -59.31 -24.75 -1.79
N TRP A 132 -58.78 -24.66 -0.56
CA TRP A 132 -59.24 -23.67 0.43
C TRP A 132 -58.86 -22.23 0.04
N LEU A 133 -57.66 -22.04 -0.51
CA LEU A 133 -57.20 -20.72 -1.00
C LEU A 133 -58.09 -20.24 -2.15
N GLU A 134 -58.34 -21.12 -3.11
CA GLU A 134 -59.19 -20.90 -4.28
C GLU A 134 -60.62 -20.53 -3.88
N LYS A 135 -61.27 -21.33 -3.03
CA LYS A 135 -62.64 -21.08 -2.54
C LYS A 135 -62.82 -19.70 -1.89
N GLY A 136 -61.76 -19.15 -1.29
CA GLY A 136 -61.79 -17.83 -0.64
C GLY A 136 -61.32 -16.65 -1.51
N LEU A 137 -60.94 -16.88 -2.78
CA LEU A 137 -60.73 -15.80 -3.74
C LEU A 137 -62.09 -15.20 -4.11
N ASN A 138 -62.28 -13.92 -3.83
CA ASN A 138 -63.53 -13.22 -4.11
C ASN A 138 -63.22 -11.76 -4.49
N PRO A 139 -63.60 -11.28 -5.69
CA PRO A 139 -63.39 -9.90 -6.10
C PRO A 139 -63.90 -8.83 -5.11
N GLN A 140 -64.91 -9.15 -4.29
CA GLN A 140 -65.47 -8.27 -3.27
C GLN A 140 -64.60 -8.17 -2.00
N HIS A 141 -63.68 -9.12 -1.76
CA HIS A 141 -62.75 -9.05 -0.63
C HIS A 141 -61.69 -7.95 -0.84
N HIS A 142 -61.26 -7.33 0.25
CA HIS A 142 -60.22 -6.31 0.22
C HIS A 142 -58.96 -6.83 -0.48
N TRP A 143 -58.41 -6.07 -1.44
CA TRP A 143 -57.34 -6.52 -2.36
C TRP A 143 -56.16 -7.22 -1.70
N LEU A 144 -55.78 -6.85 -0.47
CA LEU A 144 -54.69 -7.48 0.26
C LEU A 144 -54.97 -8.95 0.62
N GLU A 145 -56.22 -9.34 0.88
CA GLU A 145 -56.57 -10.75 1.10
C GLU A 145 -56.43 -11.54 -0.19
N ASN A 146 -57.03 -11.07 -1.29
CA ASN A 146 -56.90 -11.71 -2.60
C ASN A 146 -55.44 -11.81 -3.05
N TYR A 147 -54.62 -10.77 -2.82
CA TYR A 147 -53.18 -10.78 -3.15
C TYR A 147 -52.43 -11.87 -2.39
N VAL A 148 -52.73 -12.00 -1.09
CA VAL A 148 -52.10 -13.01 -0.23
C VAL A 148 -52.60 -14.42 -0.57
N ARG A 149 -53.89 -14.58 -0.92
CA ARG A 149 -54.45 -15.85 -1.41
C ARG A 149 -53.82 -16.27 -2.74
N LEU A 150 -53.81 -15.40 -3.75
CA LEU A 150 -53.19 -15.65 -5.06
C LEU A 150 -51.72 -16.07 -4.95
N TRP A 151 -50.90 -15.34 -4.19
CA TRP A 151 -49.49 -15.71 -4.00
C TRP A 151 -49.34 -17.07 -3.32
N THR A 152 -50.15 -17.36 -2.30
CA THR A 152 -50.08 -18.65 -1.60
C THR A 152 -50.56 -19.77 -2.53
N LEU A 153 -51.58 -19.51 -3.36
CA LEU A 153 -52.11 -20.45 -4.35
C LEU A 153 -51.07 -20.79 -5.42
N GLY A 154 -50.40 -19.79 -6.02
CA GLY A 154 -49.30 -20.03 -6.97
C GLY A 154 -48.09 -20.76 -6.39
N ARG A 155 -48.05 -20.98 -5.07
CA ARG A 155 -47.00 -21.76 -4.38
C ARG A 155 -47.45 -23.13 -3.88
N ALA A 156 -48.76 -23.36 -3.79
CA ALA A 156 -49.36 -24.55 -3.18
C ALA A 156 -50.29 -25.34 -4.11
N GLY A 157 -50.81 -24.70 -5.16
CA GLY A 157 -51.68 -25.30 -6.16
C GLY A 157 -50.94 -25.78 -7.42
N ASP A 158 -51.73 -26.23 -8.39
CA ASP A 158 -51.32 -26.73 -9.70
C ASP A 158 -52.31 -26.26 -10.80
N ALA A 159 -52.16 -26.77 -12.02
CA ALA A 159 -52.98 -26.42 -13.19
C ALA A 159 -54.49 -26.45 -12.95
N ARG A 160 -54.97 -27.32 -12.04
CA ARG A 160 -56.42 -27.41 -11.71
C ARG A 160 -56.96 -26.11 -11.13
N ASN A 161 -56.13 -25.30 -10.47
CA ASN A 161 -56.54 -24.05 -9.81
C ASN A 161 -56.45 -22.82 -10.74
N GLN A 162 -55.89 -22.97 -11.94
CA GLN A 162 -55.55 -21.87 -12.83
C GLN A 162 -56.77 -21.14 -13.38
N ALA A 163 -57.84 -21.85 -13.72
CA ALA A 163 -59.08 -21.26 -14.24
C ALA A 163 -59.63 -20.15 -13.33
N THR A 164 -59.53 -20.33 -12.01
CA THR A 164 -59.99 -19.35 -10.99
C THR A 164 -59.08 -18.11 -10.91
N VAL A 165 -57.86 -18.16 -11.45
CA VAL A 165 -56.96 -17.00 -11.57
C VAL A 165 -57.31 -16.12 -12.78
N LYS A 166 -57.98 -16.66 -13.81
CA LYS A 166 -58.28 -15.96 -15.08
C LYS A 166 -58.93 -14.60 -14.89
N GLY A 167 -59.92 -14.50 -13.99
CA GLY A 167 -60.64 -13.25 -13.70
C GLY A 167 -59.79 -12.15 -13.05
N PHE A 168 -58.61 -12.49 -12.50
CA PHE A 168 -57.70 -11.51 -11.91
C PHE A 168 -56.68 -10.95 -12.91
N LEU A 169 -56.51 -11.55 -14.10
CA LEU A 169 -55.63 -11.05 -15.17
C LEU A 169 -56.05 -9.67 -15.69
N THR A 170 -57.35 -9.35 -15.64
CA THR A 170 -57.91 -8.06 -16.05
C THR A 170 -58.27 -7.14 -14.87
N SER A 171 -57.84 -7.48 -13.65
CA SER A 171 -58.17 -6.70 -12.44
C SER A 171 -57.69 -5.25 -12.51
N GLU A 172 -58.59 -4.31 -12.19
CA GLU A 172 -58.27 -2.87 -12.02
C GLU A 172 -57.19 -2.64 -10.96
N SER A 173 -57.12 -3.50 -9.94
CA SER A 173 -56.07 -3.47 -8.94
C SER A 173 -54.75 -3.94 -9.54
N LEU A 174 -53.91 -2.98 -9.95
CA LEU A 174 -52.59 -3.24 -10.53
C LEU A 174 -51.72 -4.24 -9.71
N PRO A 175 -51.70 -4.24 -8.35
CA PRO A 175 -51.00 -5.27 -7.58
C PRO A 175 -51.57 -6.68 -7.75
N LEU A 176 -52.90 -6.84 -7.88
CA LEU A 176 -53.54 -8.13 -8.14
C LEU A 176 -53.23 -8.60 -9.56
N ARG A 177 -53.46 -7.75 -10.57
CA ARG A 177 -53.20 -8.08 -11.98
C ARG A 177 -51.78 -8.57 -12.23
N ASN A 178 -50.76 -7.84 -11.76
CA ASN A 178 -49.38 -8.26 -11.99
C ASN A 178 -49.07 -9.61 -11.32
N LEU A 179 -49.59 -9.86 -10.12
CA LEU A 179 -49.44 -11.16 -9.45
C LEU A 179 -50.25 -12.26 -10.14
N ALA A 180 -51.41 -11.95 -10.70
CA ALA A 180 -52.24 -12.92 -11.41
C ALA A 180 -51.51 -13.48 -12.64
N HIS A 181 -50.77 -12.68 -13.40
CA HIS A 181 -49.92 -13.18 -14.49
C HIS A 181 -48.82 -14.12 -14.00
N GLU A 182 -48.16 -13.80 -12.88
CA GLU A 182 -47.11 -14.64 -12.27
C GLU A 182 -47.64 -15.96 -11.74
N VAL A 183 -48.86 -15.95 -11.19
CA VAL A 183 -49.55 -17.15 -10.72
C VAL A 183 -50.06 -17.96 -11.92
N TRP A 184 -50.61 -17.32 -12.94
CA TRP A 184 -51.08 -17.97 -14.18
C TRP A 184 -49.95 -18.74 -14.87
N LEU A 185 -48.82 -18.07 -15.16
CA LEU A 185 -47.64 -18.70 -15.78
C LEU A 185 -46.99 -19.78 -14.91
N ARG A 186 -47.34 -19.86 -13.60
CA ARG A 186 -46.79 -20.85 -12.68
C ARG A 186 -47.72 -22.04 -12.44
N LEU A 187 -49.01 -21.88 -12.72
CA LEU A 187 -50.00 -22.96 -12.63
C LEU A 187 -50.25 -23.63 -13.97
N GLY A 188 -50.15 -22.90 -15.09
CA GLY A 188 -50.45 -23.40 -16.43
C GLY A 188 -49.52 -24.49 -16.95
N ASP A 189 -49.97 -25.15 -18.02
CA ASP A 189 -49.16 -26.06 -18.82
C ASP A 189 -48.27 -25.33 -19.84
N ASP A 190 -47.40 -26.08 -20.50
CA ASP A 190 -46.39 -25.53 -21.42
C ASP A 190 -47.02 -24.77 -22.60
N ASP A 191 -48.18 -25.22 -23.10
CA ASP A 191 -48.90 -24.62 -24.23
C ASP A 191 -49.55 -23.28 -23.83
N GLU A 192 -50.22 -23.23 -22.68
CA GLU A 192 -50.81 -22.00 -22.16
C GLU A 192 -49.76 -20.98 -21.69
N ILE A 193 -48.62 -21.46 -21.17
CA ILE A 193 -47.44 -20.63 -20.87
C ILE A 193 -46.86 -20.04 -22.17
N ALA A 194 -46.71 -20.85 -23.22
CA ALA A 194 -46.20 -20.40 -24.51
C ALA A 194 -47.11 -19.34 -25.15
N LEU A 195 -48.41 -19.61 -25.24
CA LEU A 195 -49.40 -18.67 -25.77
C LEU A 195 -49.43 -17.36 -24.97
N GLN A 196 -49.40 -17.43 -23.64
CA GLN A 196 -49.40 -16.23 -22.81
C GLN A 196 -48.09 -15.44 -22.95
N LYS A 197 -46.94 -16.10 -23.14
CA LYS A 197 -45.65 -15.45 -23.42
C LYS A 197 -45.63 -14.79 -24.79
N GLU A 198 -46.16 -15.42 -25.84
CA GLU A 198 -46.28 -14.81 -27.18
C GLU A 198 -47.13 -13.52 -27.13
N GLN A 199 -48.29 -13.57 -26.47
CA GLN A 199 -49.13 -12.39 -26.24
C GLN A 199 -48.38 -11.28 -25.48
N LEU A 200 -47.58 -11.61 -24.47
CA LEU A 200 -46.77 -10.63 -23.74
C LEU A 200 -45.64 -10.06 -24.60
N ILE A 201 -44.97 -10.89 -25.41
CA ILE A 201 -43.94 -10.45 -26.37
C ILE A 201 -44.52 -9.48 -27.39
N ALA A 202 -45.73 -9.74 -27.89
CA ALA A 202 -46.43 -8.84 -28.83
C ALA A 202 -46.78 -7.46 -28.23
N THR A 203 -46.69 -7.27 -26.91
CA THR A 203 -46.83 -5.94 -26.25
C THR A 203 -45.50 -5.19 -26.08
N LEU A 204 -44.36 -5.81 -26.40
CA LEU A 204 -43.04 -5.19 -26.30
C LEU A 204 -42.72 -4.38 -27.58
N PRO A 205 -41.81 -3.40 -27.51
CA PRO A 205 -41.26 -2.75 -28.70
C PRO A 205 -40.71 -3.77 -29.70
N ASN A 206 -41.00 -3.60 -30.99
CA ASN A 206 -40.70 -4.57 -32.06
C ASN A 206 -39.23 -5.06 -32.06
N GLU A 207 -38.29 -4.15 -31.78
CA GLU A 207 -36.85 -4.45 -31.68
C GLU A 207 -36.55 -5.43 -30.54
N LEU A 208 -37.11 -5.18 -29.35
CA LEU A 208 -37.00 -6.07 -28.19
C LEU A 208 -37.70 -7.41 -28.44
N ALA A 209 -38.92 -7.40 -28.98
CA ALA A 209 -39.64 -8.62 -29.34
C ALA A 209 -38.82 -9.49 -30.30
N SER A 210 -38.25 -8.89 -31.34
CA SER A 210 -37.42 -9.58 -32.32
C SER A 210 -36.10 -10.12 -31.75
N ALA A 211 -35.45 -9.38 -30.84
CA ALA A 211 -34.22 -9.82 -30.17
C ALA A 211 -34.48 -10.98 -29.20
N ILE A 212 -35.61 -10.96 -28.48
CA ILE A 212 -36.06 -12.06 -27.61
C ILE A 212 -36.31 -13.33 -28.43
N THR A 213 -37.10 -13.24 -29.51
CA THR A 213 -37.41 -14.40 -30.38
C THR A 213 -36.16 -15.00 -31.03
N ARG A 214 -35.12 -14.18 -31.30
CA ARG A 214 -33.83 -14.62 -31.86
C ARG A 214 -32.79 -15.06 -30.81
N ASN A 215 -33.08 -14.92 -29.51
CA ASN A 215 -32.11 -15.14 -28.42
C ASN A 215 -30.79 -14.36 -28.57
N ASP A 216 -30.83 -13.18 -29.22
CA ASP A 216 -29.65 -12.35 -29.49
C ASP A 216 -29.23 -11.57 -28.23
N SER A 217 -28.36 -12.18 -27.43
CA SER A 217 -27.85 -11.61 -26.16
C SER A 217 -27.19 -10.24 -26.33
N VAL A 218 -26.54 -9.96 -27.47
CA VAL A 218 -25.82 -8.70 -27.69
C VAL A 218 -26.82 -7.58 -27.98
N SER A 219 -27.79 -7.82 -28.87
CA SER A 219 -28.88 -6.88 -29.11
C SER A 219 -29.75 -6.67 -27.87
N LEU A 220 -30.04 -7.74 -27.11
CA LEU A 220 -30.80 -7.65 -25.85
C LEU A 220 -30.12 -6.71 -24.85
N ASP A 221 -28.81 -6.85 -24.63
CA ASP A 221 -28.08 -5.98 -23.69
C ASP A 221 -28.13 -4.50 -24.11
N ALA A 222 -27.98 -4.21 -25.40
CA ALA A 222 -28.04 -2.84 -25.92
C ALA A 222 -29.45 -2.24 -25.77
N LEU A 223 -30.47 -2.96 -26.24
CA LEU A 223 -31.86 -2.51 -26.24
C LEU A 223 -32.41 -2.37 -24.81
N LEU A 224 -32.05 -3.26 -23.88
CA LEU A 224 -32.47 -3.14 -22.48
C LEU A 224 -31.92 -1.87 -21.82
N ASN A 225 -30.66 -1.51 -22.07
CA ASN A 225 -30.08 -0.26 -21.55
C ASN A 225 -30.74 0.99 -22.15
N GLN A 226 -31.16 0.94 -23.42
CA GLN A 226 -31.89 2.01 -24.09
C GLN A 226 -33.31 2.18 -23.51
N PHE A 227 -34.10 1.11 -23.53
CA PHE A 227 -35.52 1.16 -23.18
C PHE A 227 -35.79 1.18 -21.66
N VAL A 228 -34.93 0.59 -20.82
CA VAL A 228 -35.09 0.60 -19.35
C VAL A 228 -34.26 1.73 -18.73
N SER A 229 -34.59 2.97 -19.09
CA SER A 229 -33.90 4.18 -18.63
C SER A 229 -34.83 5.13 -17.88
N GLU A 230 -34.27 6.05 -17.07
CA GLU A 230 -35.06 7.05 -16.30
C GLU A 230 -35.92 7.96 -17.20
N ARG A 231 -35.58 8.06 -18.49
CA ARG A 231 -36.29 8.85 -19.51
C ARG A 231 -37.56 8.18 -20.01
N ASN A 232 -37.69 6.85 -19.87
CA ASN A 232 -38.87 6.11 -20.30
C ASN A 232 -39.86 5.96 -19.13
N PRO A 233 -41.03 6.64 -19.14
CA PRO A 233 -42.01 6.54 -18.06
C PRO A 233 -42.52 5.11 -17.83
N ASP A 234 -42.55 4.29 -18.90
CA ASP A 234 -43.05 2.93 -18.89
C ASP A 234 -41.98 1.88 -18.53
N ALA A 235 -40.74 2.28 -18.25
CA ALA A 235 -39.64 1.36 -17.90
C ALA A 235 -39.98 0.41 -16.73
N SER A 236 -40.73 0.89 -15.73
CA SER A 236 -41.24 0.05 -14.63
C SER A 236 -42.36 -0.92 -15.03
N GLY A 237 -43.07 -0.68 -16.13
CA GLY A 237 -44.01 -1.64 -16.73
C GLY A 237 -43.23 -2.68 -17.54
N LEU A 238 -42.39 -2.19 -18.47
CA LEU A 238 -41.54 -2.98 -19.35
C LEU A 238 -40.71 -4.03 -18.59
N LEU A 239 -40.04 -3.64 -17.50
CA LEU A 239 -39.29 -4.58 -16.64
C LEU A 239 -40.11 -5.77 -16.16
N LYS A 240 -41.40 -5.58 -15.85
CA LYS A 240 -42.27 -6.67 -15.37
C LYS A 240 -42.60 -7.64 -16.51
N THR A 241 -42.98 -7.11 -17.66
CA THR A 241 -43.30 -7.89 -18.86
C THR A 241 -42.07 -8.70 -19.30
N LEU A 242 -40.89 -8.06 -19.32
CA LEU A 242 -39.63 -8.75 -19.61
C LEU A 242 -39.34 -9.88 -18.62
N TYR A 243 -39.54 -9.66 -17.31
CA TYR A 243 -39.32 -10.72 -16.31
C TYR A 243 -40.38 -11.84 -16.36
N LEU A 244 -41.62 -11.55 -16.78
CA LEU A 244 -42.64 -12.57 -17.08
C LEU A 244 -42.20 -13.44 -18.27
N VAL A 245 -41.77 -12.82 -19.37
CA VAL A 245 -41.30 -13.52 -20.57
C VAL A 245 -40.00 -14.30 -20.33
N ALA A 246 -39.13 -13.83 -19.43
CA ALA A 246 -37.84 -14.44 -19.10
C ALA A 246 -37.92 -15.76 -18.31
N LEU A 247 -39.12 -16.28 -18.00
CA LEU A 247 -39.30 -17.49 -17.17
C LEU A 247 -38.43 -18.68 -17.62
N ASP A 248 -38.33 -18.88 -18.95
CA ASP A 248 -37.60 -19.99 -19.58
C ASP A 248 -36.59 -19.51 -20.64
N SER A 249 -36.32 -18.20 -20.72
CA SER A 249 -35.33 -17.62 -21.63
C SER A 249 -34.06 -17.26 -20.86
N ALA A 250 -33.11 -18.20 -20.82
CA ALA A 250 -31.81 -17.98 -20.19
C ALA A 250 -31.05 -16.76 -20.74
N PRO A 251 -31.03 -16.48 -22.07
CA PRO A 251 -30.42 -15.25 -22.60
C PRO A 251 -31.06 -13.98 -22.03
N LEU A 252 -32.39 -13.87 -22.07
CA LEU A 252 -33.10 -12.69 -21.55
C LEU A 252 -32.94 -12.54 -20.03
N HIS A 253 -32.95 -13.65 -19.27
CA HIS A 253 -32.70 -13.63 -17.83
C HIS A 253 -31.30 -13.08 -17.51
N GLN A 254 -30.28 -13.56 -18.23
CA GLN A 254 -28.91 -13.07 -18.06
C GLN A 254 -28.76 -11.60 -18.47
N SER A 255 -29.39 -11.16 -19.56
CA SER A 255 -29.42 -9.74 -19.96
C SER A 255 -30.09 -8.85 -18.92
N LEU A 256 -31.21 -9.30 -18.33
CA LEU A 256 -31.87 -8.61 -17.21
C LEU A 256 -30.97 -8.55 -15.97
N MET A 257 -30.25 -9.64 -15.64
CA MET A 257 -29.28 -9.66 -14.56
C MET A 257 -28.15 -8.64 -14.79
N ARG A 258 -27.56 -8.60 -15.99
CA ARG A 258 -26.50 -7.63 -16.35
C ARG A 258 -26.98 -6.18 -16.21
N LEU A 259 -28.17 -5.86 -16.73
CA LEU A 259 -28.82 -4.56 -16.54
C LEU A 259 -29.00 -4.22 -15.04
N LEU A 260 -29.52 -5.16 -14.25
CA LEU A 260 -29.85 -4.94 -12.84
C LEU A 260 -28.64 -4.88 -11.90
N THR A 261 -27.43 -5.19 -12.38
CA THR A 261 -26.19 -4.90 -11.66
C THR A 261 -25.94 -3.40 -11.55
N THR A 262 -26.23 -2.62 -12.59
CA THR A 262 -25.93 -1.18 -12.65
C THR A 262 -27.17 -0.27 -12.55
N LEU A 263 -28.36 -0.76 -12.90
CA LEU A 263 -29.58 0.05 -13.00
C LEU A 263 -29.84 0.91 -11.73
N PRO A 264 -30.09 2.24 -11.86
CA PRO A 264 -30.32 3.10 -10.69
C PRO A 264 -31.58 2.76 -9.89
N LEU A 265 -31.46 2.74 -8.55
CA LEU A 265 -32.60 2.54 -7.64
C LEU A 265 -33.34 3.85 -7.36
N ARG A 266 -33.89 4.43 -8.43
CA ARG A 266 -34.44 5.80 -8.50
C ARG A 266 -35.94 5.81 -8.89
N PRO A 267 -36.62 6.97 -8.86
CA PRO A 267 -37.94 7.15 -9.45
C PRO A 267 -38.01 6.62 -10.90
N THR A 268 -39.22 6.37 -11.40
CA THR A 268 -39.48 5.71 -12.71
C THR A 268 -39.02 4.25 -12.80
N LEU A 269 -37.84 3.88 -12.32
CA LEU A 269 -37.27 2.52 -12.44
C LEU A 269 -37.59 1.60 -11.24
N PHE A 270 -37.51 2.13 -10.02
CA PHE A 270 -37.54 1.31 -8.81
C PHE A 270 -38.87 0.59 -8.54
N LYS A 271 -40.00 1.05 -9.12
CA LYS A 271 -41.28 0.34 -8.99
C LYS A 271 -41.20 -1.05 -9.67
N GLY A 272 -40.52 -1.15 -10.81
CA GLY A 272 -40.17 -2.39 -11.51
C GLY A 272 -39.18 -3.25 -10.72
N VAL A 273 -38.03 -2.69 -10.32
CA VAL A 273 -37.00 -3.42 -9.54
C VAL A 273 -37.57 -4.04 -8.24
N ARG A 274 -38.41 -3.29 -7.51
CA ARG A 274 -39.08 -3.78 -6.30
C ARG A 274 -40.12 -4.87 -6.59
N TYR A 275 -40.69 -4.89 -7.78
CA TYR A 275 -41.57 -5.97 -8.23
C TYR A 275 -40.74 -7.22 -8.55
N LEU A 276 -39.69 -7.10 -9.38
CA LEU A 276 -38.76 -8.20 -9.71
C LEU A 276 -38.22 -8.89 -8.46
N PHE A 277 -37.74 -8.14 -7.45
CA PHE A 277 -37.27 -8.75 -6.20
C PHE A 277 -38.34 -9.60 -5.49
N LYS A 278 -39.59 -9.13 -5.46
CA LYS A 278 -40.69 -9.91 -4.87
C LYS A 278 -41.04 -11.12 -5.73
N MET A 279 -40.98 -11.00 -7.06
CA MET A 279 -41.31 -12.11 -7.94
C MET A 279 -40.18 -13.14 -7.99
N ALA A 280 -38.92 -12.75 -7.80
CA ALA A 280 -37.83 -13.67 -7.56
C ALA A 280 -38.00 -14.47 -6.26
N GLU A 281 -38.44 -13.81 -5.17
CA GLU A 281 -38.85 -14.49 -3.93
C GLU A 281 -40.04 -15.46 -4.16
N PHE A 282 -41.01 -15.07 -4.98
CA PHE A 282 -42.17 -15.90 -5.34
C PHE A 282 -41.78 -17.09 -6.22
N ARG A 283 -40.90 -16.91 -7.21
CA ARG A 283 -40.45 -17.98 -8.11
C ARG A 283 -39.44 -18.93 -7.47
N LEU A 284 -38.71 -18.45 -6.45
CA LEU A 284 -37.43 -19.01 -5.96
C LEU A 284 -36.28 -18.86 -6.98
N ASP A 285 -36.31 -17.78 -7.77
CA ASP A 285 -35.21 -17.38 -8.64
C ASP A 285 -34.04 -16.88 -7.78
N ALA A 286 -33.16 -17.82 -7.44
CA ALA A 286 -32.04 -17.58 -6.54
C ALA A 286 -31.07 -16.51 -7.06
N PRO A 287 -30.62 -16.52 -8.34
CA PRO A 287 -29.77 -15.44 -8.88
C PRO A 287 -30.41 -14.05 -8.82
N MET A 288 -31.64 -13.88 -9.32
CA MET A 288 -32.31 -12.57 -9.35
C MET A 288 -32.60 -12.05 -7.94
N PHE A 289 -33.02 -12.93 -7.03
CA PHE A 289 -33.23 -12.57 -5.64
C PHE A 289 -31.93 -12.15 -4.96
N ALA A 290 -30.84 -12.89 -5.20
CA ALA A 290 -29.54 -12.62 -4.61
C ALA A 290 -28.96 -11.28 -5.09
N LEU A 291 -28.92 -11.05 -6.41
CA LEU A 291 -28.47 -9.79 -7.00
C LEU A 291 -29.24 -8.59 -6.40
N LEU A 292 -30.57 -8.67 -6.35
CA LEU A 292 -31.38 -7.56 -5.84
C LEU A 292 -31.24 -7.40 -4.31
N ALA A 293 -31.08 -8.48 -3.56
CA ALA A 293 -30.75 -8.41 -2.13
C ALA A 293 -29.40 -7.71 -1.90
N TRP A 294 -28.36 -8.07 -2.68
CA TRP A 294 -27.05 -7.41 -2.68
C TRP A 294 -27.16 -5.94 -3.03
N ARG A 295 -27.85 -5.58 -4.13
CA ARG A 295 -28.12 -4.18 -4.52
C ARG A 295 -28.78 -3.39 -3.38
N PHE A 296 -29.65 -3.98 -2.57
CA PHE A 296 -30.25 -3.27 -1.42
C PHE A 296 -29.32 -3.12 -0.23
N ASP A 297 -28.41 -4.08 0.01
CA ASP A 297 -27.37 -3.94 1.02
C ASP A 297 -26.33 -2.88 0.59
N THR A 298 -25.86 -2.86 -0.65
CA THR A 298 -24.77 -1.95 -1.12
C THR A 298 -25.24 -0.58 -1.66
N THR A 299 -26.38 -0.49 -2.36
CA THR A 299 -26.84 0.78 -2.95
C THR A 299 -27.54 1.65 -1.89
N ARG A 300 -26.99 2.85 -1.64
CA ARG A 300 -27.57 3.87 -0.74
C ARG A 300 -28.98 4.26 -1.17
N GLU A 301 -29.85 4.53 -0.19
CA GLU A 301 -31.19 5.09 -0.41
C GLU A 301 -31.17 6.37 -1.28
N PHE A 302 -32.20 6.54 -2.11
CA PHE A 302 -32.38 7.78 -2.90
C PHE A 302 -32.67 8.98 -1.98
N PHE A 303 -33.37 8.75 -0.86
CA PHE A 303 -33.61 9.77 0.17
C PHE A 303 -33.78 9.17 1.57
N ASP A 304 -33.50 9.98 2.58
CA ASP A 304 -33.94 9.74 3.96
C ASP A 304 -34.84 10.89 4.44
N ALA A 305 -35.88 10.54 5.18
CA ALA A 305 -36.91 11.46 5.65
C ALA A 305 -37.22 11.14 7.13
N GLY A 306 -36.65 11.95 8.02
CA GLY A 306 -36.86 11.85 9.47
C GLY A 306 -38.32 12.14 9.83
N TRP A 307 -38.86 13.23 9.25
CA TRP A 307 -40.27 13.62 9.26
C TRP A 307 -40.85 13.55 7.83
N ASP A 308 -42.08 14.01 7.61
CA ASP A 308 -42.75 13.97 6.30
C ASP A 308 -42.31 15.10 5.36
N GLY A 309 -41.01 15.18 5.08
CA GLY A 309 -40.42 16.21 4.23
C GLY A 309 -39.05 15.84 3.68
N VAL A 310 -38.84 16.15 2.41
CA VAL A 310 -37.59 15.96 1.65
C VAL A 310 -37.40 17.17 0.74
N TYR A 311 -36.18 17.69 0.67
CA TYR A 311 -35.79 18.61 -0.39
C TYR A 311 -35.20 17.82 -1.56
N LEU A 312 -35.74 18.01 -2.77
CA LEU A 312 -35.13 17.54 -4.01
C LEU A 312 -34.60 18.76 -4.79
N ASP A 313 -33.39 18.62 -5.32
CA ASP A 313 -32.83 19.66 -6.17
C ASP A 313 -33.66 19.85 -7.45
N GLY A 314 -33.80 21.09 -7.91
CA GLY A 314 -34.69 21.51 -9.00
C GLY A 314 -36.21 21.35 -8.76
N ALA A 315 -36.65 20.56 -7.76
CA ALA A 315 -38.07 20.29 -7.48
C ALA A 315 -38.57 20.83 -6.12
N GLY A 316 -37.68 21.34 -5.28
CA GLY A 316 -37.99 21.99 -4.00
C GLY A 316 -38.39 21.01 -2.89
N TYR A 317 -39.14 21.51 -1.91
CA TYR A 317 -39.60 20.73 -0.76
C TYR A 317 -40.84 19.89 -1.10
N ILE A 318 -40.74 18.58 -0.92
CA ILE A 318 -41.77 17.58 -1.22
C ILE A 318 -42.15 16.85 0.07
N LYS A 319 -43.46 16.65 0.29
CA LYS A 319 -44.00 15.80 1.37
C LYS A 319 -44.16 14.36 0.87
N PRO A 320 -43.37 13.37 1.35
CA PRO A 320 -43.46 12.00 0.87
C PRO A 320 -44.85 11.36 0.98
N SER A 321 -45.63 11.66 2.03
CA SER A 321 -46.99 11.12 2.20
C SER A 321 -47.93 11.45 1.03
N ALA A 322 -47.86 12.68 0.51
CA ALA A 322 -48.66 13.13 -0.62
C ALA A 322 -48.06 12.69 -1.96
N GLU A 323 -46.72 12.80 -2.11
CA GLU A 323 -46.02 12.44 -3.35
C GLU A 323 -46.21 10.96 -3.72
N PHE A 324 -46.23 10.05 -2.74
CA PHE A 324 -46.41 8.62 -2.99
C PHE A 324 -47.81 8.21 -3.47
N LEU A 325 -48.81 9.10 -3.38
CA LEU A 325 -50.14 8.87 -3.96
C LEU A 325 -50.14 9.08 -5.49
N ARG A 326 -49.09 9.71 -6.05
CA ARG A 326 -48.99 10.01 -7.48
C ARG A 326 -48.47 8.82 -8.29
N ALA A 327 -49.00 8.68 -9.52
CA ALA A 327 -48.49 7.70 -10.50
C ALA A 327 -47.05 8.02 -10.92
N ASP A 328 -46.74 9.30 -11.14
CA ASP A 328 -45.47 9.89 -11.56
C ASP A 328 -44.56 10.31 -10.38
N SER A 329 -44.79 9.78 -9.17
CA SER A 329 -44.06 10.10 -7.95
C SER A 329 -42.54 10.26 -8.14
N ARG A 330 -42.03 11.47 -7.89
CA ARG A 330 -40.61 11.87 -7.96
C ARG A 330 -39.78 11.32 -6.80
N LEU A 331 -40.39 10.55 -5.91
CA LEU A 331 -39.74 9.88 -4.78
C LEU A 331 -39.85 8.35 -4.92
N ALA A 332 -38.73 7.67 -4.68
CA ALA A 332 -38.62 6.21 -4.63
C ALA A 332 -37.51 5.80 -3.64
N TYR A 333 -37.36 4.49 -3.40
CA TYR A 333 -36.23 3.89 -2.66
C TYR A 333 -35.74 4.64 -1.40
N SER A 334 -36.67 4.98 -0.50
CA SER A 334 -36.34 5.64 0.77
C SER A 334 -35.53 4.74 1.72
N ARG A 335 -34.82 5.32 2.69
CA ARG A 335 -34.13 4.57 3.76
C ARG A 335 -35.04 3.57 4.48
N LYS A 336 -36.30 3.93 4.73
CA LYS A 336 -37.33 3.04 5.31
C LYS A 336 -37.61 1.85 4.38
N THR A 337 -37.68 2.09 3.06
CA THR A 337 -37.89 1.05 2.03
C THR A 337 -36.68 0.13 1.91
N ARG A 338 -35.47 0.67 1.80
CA ARG A 338 -34.21 -0.10 1.80
C ARG A 338 -34.11 -1.00 3.03
N ASN A 339 -34.33 -0.44 4.22
CA ASN A 339 -34.32 -1.21 5.48
C ASN A 339 -35.44 -2.25 5.55
N TYR A 340 -36.59 -2.06 4.89
CA TYR A 340 -37.62 -3.09 4.79
C TYR A 340 -37.17 -4.24 3.89
N LEU A 341 -36.59 -3.93 2.72
CA LEU A 341 -36.18 -4.94 1.74
C LEU A 341 -35.03 -5.81 2.26
N ARG A 342 -33.98 -5.22 2.84
CA ARG A 342 -32.87 -5.96 3.47
C ARG A 342 -33.37 -6.94 4.55
N ARG A 343 -34.31 -6.51 5.41
CA ARG A 343 -34.97 -7.41 6.38
C ARG A 343 -35.90 -8.43 5.74
N ARG A 344 -36.47 -8.14 4.57
CA ARG A 344 -37.32 -9.06 3.80
C ARG A 344 -36.49 -10.18 3.17
N SER A 345 -35.29 -9.88 2.65
CA SER A 345 -34.36 -10.89 2.12
C SER A 345 -34.11 -12.00 3.15
N TRP A 346 -33.68 -11.62 4.37
CA TRP A 346 -33.53 -12.60 5.45
C TRP A 346 -34.86 -13.28 5.85
N ARG A 347 -35.99 -12.56 5.85
CA ARG A 347 -37.29 -13.15 6.20
C ARG A 347 -37.72 -14.25 5.22
N ALA A 348 -37.44 -14.10 3.92
CA ALA A 348 -37.73 -15.09 2.91
C ALA A 348 -36.90 -16.37 3.16
N LEU A 349 -35.57 -16.23 3.22
CA LEU A 349 -34.65 -17.33 3.52
C LEU A 349 -35.01 -18.05 4.83
N ARG A 350 -35.22 -17.30 5.92
CA ARG A 350 -35.61 -17.88 7.22
C ARG A 350 -36.94 -18.63 7.19
N ARG A 351 -37.88 -18.28 6.30
CA ARG A 351 -39.14 -19.02 6.13
C ARG A 351 -38.95 -20.36 5.43
N LEU A 352 -38.01 -20.46 4.48
CA LEU A 352 -37.64 -21.72 3.84
C LEU A 352 -36.93 -22.62 4.85
N GLY A 353 -35.88 -22.11 5.51
CA GLY A 353 -35.12 -22.88 6.50
C GLY A 353 -35.96 -23.36 7.69
N ALA A 354 -36.85 -22.51 8.23
CA ALA A 354 -37.75 -22.89 9.32
C ALA A 354 -38.86 -23.88 8.92
N ARG A 355 -38.99 -24.21 7.63
CA ARG A 355 -39.88 -25.26 7.08
C ARG A 355 -39.10 -26.49 6.60
N ASN A 356 -37.80 -26.56 6.88
CA ASN A 356 -36.88 -27.58 6.38
C ASN A 356 -36.92 -27.72 4.84
N ASP A 357 -37.10 -26.60 4.14
CA ASP A 357 -37.18 -26.55 2.67
C ASP A 357 -35.77 -26.42 2.10
N THR A 358 -35.28 -27.46 1.41
CA THR A 358 -33.90 -27.54 0.88
C THR A 358 -33.55 -26.42 -0.09
N ARG A 359 -34.55 -25.79 -0.74
CA ARG A 359 -34.38 -24.62 -1.62
C ARG A 359 -33.92 -23.37 -0.86
N TYR A 360 -33.93 -23.39 0.47
CA TYR A 360 -33.16 -22.46 1.30
C TYR A 360 -31.70 -22.41 0.87
N VAL A 361 -31.07 -23.57 0.62
CA VAL A 361 -29.65 -23.67 0.29
C VAL A 361 -29.35 -23.02 -1.06
N ASP A 362 -30.17 -23.28 -2.08
CA ASP A 362 -29.97 -22.69 -3.41
C ASP A 362 -30.03 -21.15 -3.36
N MET A 363 -31.04 -20.61 -2.65
CA MET A 363 -31.18 -19.16 -2.45
C MET A 363 -30.09 -18.57 -1.56
N ALA A 364 -29.66 -19.27 -0.51
CA ALA A 364 -28.61 -18.82 0.40
C ALA A 364 -27.24 -18.84 -0.29
N CYS A 365 -26.90 -19.92 -1.01
CA CYS A 365 -25.70 -20.05 -1.82
C CYS A 365 -25.60 -18.91 -2.84
N ALA A 366 -26.67 -18.63 -3.57
CA ALA A 366 -26.70 -17.49 -4.50
C ALA A 366 -26.43 -16.15 -3.78
N VAL A 367 -27.00 -15.92 -2.59
CA VAL A 367 -26.73 -14.70 -1.79
C VAL A 367 -25.29 -14.61 -1.30
N LEU A 368 -24.66 -15.73 -0.93
CA LEU A 368 -23.25 -15.75 -0.51
C LEU A 368 -22.30 -15.48 -1.68
N LEU A 369 -22.63 -15.97 -2.88
CA LEU A 369 -21.85 -15.77 -4.11
C LEU A 369 -21.96 -14.35 -4.71
N GLN A 370 -22.86 -13.48 -4.22
CA GLN A 370 -22.87 -12.06 -4.60
C GLN A 370 -21.82 -11.22 -3.87
N PHE A 371 -21.07 -11.80 -2.93
CA PHE A 371 -20.05 -11.05 -2.19
C PHE A 371 -18.97 -10.50 -3.13
N CYS A 372 -18.68 -9.21 -2.99
CA CYS A 372 -17.53 -8.56 -3.59
C CYS A 372 -16.94 -7.58 -2.57
N GLU A 373 -15.61 -7.56 -2.45
CA GLU A 373 -14.89 -6.72 -1.47
C GLU A 373 -15.16 -5.23 -1.66
N SER A 374 -15.33 -4.77 -2.91
CA SER A 374 -15.71 -3.38 -3.24
C SER A 374 -17.05 -2.93 -2.64
N GLY A 375 -17.90 -3.88 -2.20
CA GLY A 375 -19.15 -3.60 -1.51
C GLY A 375 -19.01 -3.35 -0.01
N LEU A 376 -17.82 -3.55 0.58
CA LEU A 376 -17.59 -3.37 2.01
C LEU A 376 -17.59 -1.90 2.44
N LEU A 377 -17.91 -1.65 3.72
CA LEU A 377 -17.85 -0.33 4.34
C LEU A 377 -16.67 -0.26 5.33
N PRO A 378 -16.15 0.94 5.67
CA PRO A 378 -15.13 1.06 6.71
C PRO A 378 -15.63 0.51 8.06
N GLU A 379 -14.77 -0.23 8.76
CA GLU A 379 -15.06 -0.74 10.10
C GLU A 379 -15.30 0.42 11.09
N ARG A 380 -16.26 0.25 12.00
CA ARG A 380 -16.61 1.28 12.98
C ARG A 380 -16.86 0.71 14.37
N GLN A 381 -15.99 1.09 15.29
CA GLN A 381 -16.12 0.82 16.72
C GLN A 381 -17.38 1.48 17.33
N ILE A 382 -18.04 0.76 18.25
CA ILE A 382 -19.21 1.23 19.01
C ILE A 382 -19.16 0.78 20.47
N TYR A 383 -20.04 1.32 21.30
CA TYR A 383 -20.21 0.83 22.66
C TYR A 383 -20.81 -0.60 22.64
N GLY A 384 -20.04 -1.57 23.13
CA GLY A 384 -20.44 -2.98 23.19
C GLY A 384 -20.21 -3.79 21.90
N GLY A 385 -19.18 -3.43 21.12
CA GLY A 385 -18.71 -4.21 19.97
C GLY A 385 -18.35 -3.34 18.77
N THR A 386 -18.37 -3.95 17.58
CA THR A 386 -17.86 -3.37 16.34
C THR A 386 -18.86 -3.55 15.21
N TYR A 387 -19.10 -2.50 14.41
CA TYR A 387 -19.64 -2.67 13.07
C TYR A 387 -18.47 -3.04 12.14
N ALA A 388 -18.22 -4.34 11.99
CA ALA A 388 -17.29 -4.87 10.99
C ALA A 388 -17.65 -4.38 9.57
N ALA A 389 -16.69 -4.45 8.64
CA ALA A 389 -16.87 -3.93 7.28
C ALA A 389 -18.09 -4.52 6.53
N ASP A 390 -18.34 -5.81 6.79
CA ASP A 390 -19.46 -6.60 6.26
C ASP A 390 -20.77 -6.44 7.05
N ALA A 391 -20.81 -5.69 8.16
CA ALA A 391 -21.94 -5.65 9.10
C ALA A 391 -23.27 -5.16 8.48
N HIS A 392 -23.18 -4.54 7.30
CA HIS A 392 -24.30 -4.07 6.51
C HIS A 392 -24.82 -5.11 5.50
N LEU A 393 -24.15 -6.24 5.27
CA LEU A 393 -24.64 -7.34 4.42
C LEU A 393 -25.63 -8.17 5.23
N PHE A 394 -26.89 -7.72 5.33
CA PHE A 394 -27.77 -8.13 6.42
C PHE A 394 -28.25 -9.58 6.31
N ALA A 395 -28.59 -10.04 5.10
CA ALA A 395 -29.02 -11.40 4.84
C ALA A 395 -27.81 -12.37 4.78
N TRP A 396 -26.71 -11.92 4.19
CA TRP A 396 -25.44 -12.65 4.11
C TRP A 396 -24.91 -13.04 5.51
N ASN A 397 -24.78 -12.06 6.42
CA ASN A 397 -24.44 -12.33 7.82
C ASN A 397 -25.48 -13.21 8.52
N ALA A 398 -26.76 -13.13 8.12
CA ALA A 398 -27.81 -13.95 8.69
C ALA A 398 -27.76 -15.41 8.23
N ILE A 399 -27.12 -15.70 7.09
CA ILE A 399 -26.79 -17.05 6.67
C ILE A 399 -25.61 -17.55 7.49
N LEU A 400 -24.50 -16.79 7.57
CA LEU A 400 -23.23 -17.28 8.13
C LEU A 400 -23.12 -17.25 9.67
N ARG A 401 -23.81 -16.32 10.35
CA ARG A 401 -23.53 -15.96 11.76
C ARG A 401 -24.79 -15.91 12.63
N ALA A 402 -25.87 -16.62 12.27
CA ALA A 402 -27.13 -16.59 13.02
C ALA A 402 -27.09 -17.28 14.38
N GLN A 403 -26.19 -18.25 14.56
CA GLN A 403 -25.99 -19.04 15.77
C GLN A 403 -24.61 -18.80 16.40
N ASN A 404 -23.79 -17.94 15.78
CA ASN A 404 -22.46 -17.58 16.26
C ASN A 404 -22.54 -16.66 17.51
N PRO A 405 -21.92 -17.01 18.64
CA PRO A 405 -21.96 -16.22 19.87
C PRO A 405 -21.23 -14.87 19.78
N HIS A 406 -20.25 -14.73 18.88
CA HIS A 406 -19.47 -13.50 18.69
C HIS A 406 -20.20 -12.46 17.84
N TYR A 407 -21.41 -12.75 17.34
CA TYR A 407 -22.17 -11.84 16.49
C TYR A 407 -23.63 -11.68 16.95
N GLN A 408 -24.11 -10.44 16.98
CA GLN A 408 -25.51 -10.15 17.27
C GLN A 408 -26.16 -9.23 16.22
N ARG A 409 -27.47 -9.40 16.02
CA ARG A 409 -28.26 -8.48 15.19
C ARG A 409 -28.54 -7.19 15.96
N HIS A 410 -28.25 -6.05 15.35
CA HIS A 410 -28.64 -4.76 15.90
C HIS A 410 -30.18 -4.67 16.03
N ARG A 411 -30.67 -4.27 17.21
CA ARG A 411 -32.11 -4.33 17.56
C ARG A 411 -33.06 -3.54 16.64
N GLN A 412 -32.63 -2.38 16.15
CA GLN A 412 -33.47 -1.49 15.33
C GLN A 412 -33.07 -1.45 13.84
N LYS A 413 -31.81 -1.11 13.54
CA LYS A 413 -31.24 -1.07 12.18
C LYS A 413 -30.98 -2.50 11.66
N PRO A 414 -31.15 -2.77 10.36
CA PRO A 414 -30.65 -4.01 9.75
C PRO A 414 -29.12 -3.92 9.63
N LEU A 415 -28.44 -4.22 10.72
CA LEU A 415 -26.98 -4.29 10.83
C LEU A 415 -26.64 -5.45 11.78
N TRP A 416 -25.41 -5.93 11.68
CA TRP A 416 -24.80 -6.85 12.62
C TRP A 416 -23.77 -6.13 13.49
N ILE A 417 -23.45 -6.72 14.64
CA ILE A 417 -22.43 -6.23 15.57
C ILE A 417 -21.55 -7.43 15.89
N ARG A 418 -20.24 -7.31 15.65
CA ARG A 418 -19.20 -8.22 16.14
C ARG A 418 -18.94 -7.87 17.61
N LEU A 419 -18.97 -8.85 18.49
CA LEU A 419 -18.89 -8.70 19.96
C LEU A 419 -17.48 -8.95 20.49
N ALA A 420 -16.77 -9.85 19.83
CA ALA A 420 -15.39 -10.22 20.09
C ALA A 420 -14.70 -10.52 18.75
N ASP A 421 -13.37 -10.41 18.73
CA ASP A 421 -12.54 -10.65 17.54
C ASP A 421 -11.93 -12.07 17.56
N ASP A 422 -12.43 -12.94 18.44
CA ASP A 422 -12.00 -14.33 18.59
C ASP A 422 -12.30 -15.14 17.31
N GLU A 423 -11.39 -16.07 16.97
CA GLU A 423 -11.63 -16.98 15.85
C GLU A 423 -12.90 -17.81 16.08
N ASP A 424 -13.80 -17.79 15.08
CA ASP A 424 -14.94 -18.68 15.04
C ASP A 424 -14.41 -20.12 15.01
N THR A 425 -14.63 -20.93 16.05
CA THR A 425 -14.18 -22.33 16.10
C THR A 425 -15.33 -23.34 15.91
N ILE A 426 -16.58 -22.86 15.88
CA ILE A 426 -17.80 -23.67 15.79
C ILE A 426 -18.66 -23.28 14.58
N ARG A 427 -19.55 -24.19 14.15
CA ARG A 427 -20.57 -23.92 13.14
C ARG A 427 -21.59 -22.91 13.67
N GLY A 428 -21.65 -21.74 13.02
CA GLY A 428 -22.42 -20.55 13.46
C GLY A 428 -23.52 -20.11 12.50
N GLU A 429 -23.70 -20.84 11.40
CA GLU A 429 -24.63 -20.54 10.33
C GLU A 429 -26.10 -20.79 10.70
N ALA A 430 -27.01 -20.32 9.85
CA ALA A 430 -28.43 -20.64 9.94
C ALA A 430 -28.75 -21.96 9.22
N PHE A 431 -29.49 -22.83 9.92
CA PHE A 431 -30.00 -24.12 9.44
C PHE A 431 -28.88 -25.08 8.96
N PRO A 432 -27.88 -25.41 9.80
CA PRO A 432 -26.77 -26.29 9.44
C PRO A 432 -27.24 -27.61 8.83
N GLN A 433 -28.31 -28.20 9.38
CA GLN A 433 -28.86 -29.46 8.91
C GLN A 433 -29.36 -29.46 7.45
N LEU A 434 -29.60 -28.28 6.85
CA LEU A 434 -29.95 -28.16 5.43
C LEU A 434 -28.71 -28.07 4.53
N TRP A 435 -27.62 -27.48 5.03
CA TRP A 435 -26.33 -27.48 4.33
C TRP A 435 -25.72 -28.90 4.30
N ASP A 436 -25.91 -29.66 5.37
CA ASP A 436 -25.45 -31.06 5.47
C ASP A 436 -26.13 -31.96 4.42
N GLN A 437 -27.35 -31.61 4.00
CA GLN A 437 -28.09 -32.31 2.93
C GLN A 437 -27.65 -31.87 1.52
N ARG A 438 -26.80 -30.85 1.40
CA ARG A 438 -26.41 -30.21 0.14
C ARG A 438 -24.90 -29.88 0.07
N PRO A 439 -24.01 -30.89 0.20
CA PRO A 439 -22.56 -30.69 0.08
C PRO A 439 -22.14 -30.22 -1.33
N ASP A 440 -22.97 -30.41 -2.36
CA ASP A 440 -22.82 -29.82 -3.69
C ASP A 440 -22.79 -28.29 -3.66
N ALA A 441 -23.64 -27.67 -2.84
CA ALA A 441 -23.67 -26.23 -2.66
C ALA A 441 -22.44 -25.73 -1.88
N LEU A 442 -21.99 -26.49 -0.88
CA LEU A 442 -20.78 -26.17 -0.11
C LEU A 442 -19.52 -26.23 -0.99
N LEU A 443 -19.38 -27.26 -1.84
CA LEU A 443 -18.33 -27.32 -2.85
C LEU A 443 -18.41 -26.14 -3.82
N THR A 444 -19.61 -25.79 -4.28
CA THR A 444 -19.83 -24.63 -5.17
C THR A 444 -19.36 -23.32 -4.53
N LEU A 445 -19.56 -23.14 -3.22
CA LEU A 445 -19.05 -21.97 -2.49
C LEU A 445 -17.52 -21.94 -2.45
N LEU A 446 -16.85 -23.07 -2.17
CA LEU A 446 -15.38 -23.13 -2.15
C LEU A 446 -14.76 -22.84 -3.53
N LEU A 447 -15.39 -23.34 -4.59
CA LEU A 447 -14.91 -23.16 -5.97
C LEU A 447 -15.13 -21.73 -6.49
N LYS A 448 -16.18 -21.02 -6.05
CA LYS A 448 -16.65 -19.77 -6.68
C LYS A 448 -16.73 -18.54 -5.78
N SER A 449 -16.56 -18.65 -4.46
CA SER A 449 -16.64 -17.49 -3.56
C SER A 449 -15.25 -16.89 -3.32
N ASP A 450 -15.14 -15.58 -3.48
CA ASP A 450 -13.94 -14.80 -3.16
C ASP A 450 -13.97 -14.26 -1.72
N SER A 451 -14.94 -14.69 -0.90
CA SER A 451 -15.02 -14.31 0.50
C SER A 451 -14.42 -15.38 1.40
N ASP A 452 -13.33 -15.07 2.10
CA ASP A 452 -12.69 -16.00 3.04
C ASP A 452 -13.66 -16.47 4.14
N VAL A 453 -14.56 -15.61 4.62
CA VAL A 453 -15.59 -15.98 5.61
C VAL A 453 -16.56 -17.04 5.05
N VAL A 454 -16.94 -16.92 3.77
CA VAL A 454 -17.80 -17.91 3.11
C VAL A 454 -17.05 -19.22 2.90
N CYS A 455 -15.80 -19.14 2.43
CA CYS A 455 -14.94 -20.30 2.23
C CYS A 455 -14.68 -21.05 3.54
N THR A 456 -14.37 -20.34 4.63
CA THR A 456 -14.15 -20.92 5.97
C THR A 456 -15.42 -21.60 6.51
N PHE A 457 -16.60 -20.99 6.36
CA PHE A 457 -17.87 -21.63 6.68
C PHE A 457 -18.08 -22.90 5.83
N ALA A 458 -17.97 -22.78 4.50
CA ALA A 458 -18.27 -23.86 3.59
C ALA A 458 -17.31 -25.05 3.77
N LEU A 459 -16.03 -24.78 4.05
CA LEU A 459 -15.00 -25.78 4.28
C LEU A 459 -15.32 -26.64 5.51
N ARG A 460 -15.72 -26.01 6.62
CA ARG A 460 -16.06 -26.71 7.88
C ARG A 460 -17.28 -27.61 7.71
N ALA A 461 -18.35 -27.08 7.12
CA ALA A 461 -19.56 -27.86 6.85
C ALA A 461 -19.30 -29.00 5.83
N LEU A 462 -18.41 -28.78 4.85
CA LEU A 462 -18.04 -29.81 3.88
C LEU A 462 -17.16 -30.90 4.50
N GLN A 463 -16.22 -30.56 5.40
CA GLN A 463 -15.33 -31.52 6.06
C GLN A 463 -16.09 -32.61 6.84
N GLU A 464 -17.23 -32.28 7.45
CA GLU A 464 -18.11 -33.24 8.13
C GLU A 464 -18.76 -34.25 7.15
N ASN A 465 -18.91 -33.89 5.88
CA ASN A 465 -19.48 -34.71 4.80
C ASN A 465 -18.46 -35.69 4.18
N THR A 466 -17.80 -36.48 5.02
CA THR A 466 -16.65 -37.34 4.65
C THR A 466 -16.88 -38.26 3.44
N ALA A 467 -18.08 -38.81 3.26
CA ALA A 467 -18.42 -39.66 2.11
C ALA A 467 -18.39 -38.89 0.78
N PHE A 468 -18.93 -37.66 0.77
CA PHE A 468 -18.89 -36.77 -0.40
C PHE A 468 -17.45 -36.31 -0.68
N CYS A 469 -16.69 -35.93 0.36
CA CYS A 469 -15.29 -35.52 0.22
C CYS A 469 -14.39 -36.60 -0.38
N ARG A 470 -14.64 -37.88 -0.05
CA ARG A 470 -13.91 -39.01 -0.66
C ARG A 470 -14.21 -39.21 -2.13
N ALA A 471 -15.41 -38.83 -2.57
CA ALA A 471 -15.92 -38.94 -3.94
C ALA A 471 -15.62 -37.72 -4.83
N LEU A 472 -14.91 -36.70 -4.31
CA LEU A 472 -14.41 -35.61 -5.13
C LEU A 472 -13.44 -36.14 -6.20
N THR A 473 -13.68 -35.72 -7.44
CA THR A 473 -12.85 -36.02 -8.61
C THR A 473 -11.55 -35.21 -8.60
N ASP A 474 -10.54 -35.69 -9.30
CA ASP A 474 -9.27 -35.00 -9.50
C ASP A 474 -9.48 -33.56 -10.00
N GLN A 475 -10.40 -33.35 -10.96
CA GLN A 475 -10.79 -32.02 -11.44
C GLN A 475 -11.31 -31.09 -10.33
N HIS A 476 -12.15 -31.57 -9.41
CA HIS A 476 -12.62 -30.76 -8.29
C HIS A 476 -11.47 -30.42 -7.32
N LEU A 477 -10.60 -31.39 -7.03
CA LEU A 477 -9.44 -31.20 -6.15
C LEU A 477 -8.42 -30.23 -6.78
N ALA A 478 -8.19 -30.33 -8.08
CA ALA A 478 -7.33 -29.43 -8.86
C ALA A 478 -7.85 -27.99 -8.83
N GLN A 479 -9.16 -27.78 -9.06
CA GLN A 479 -9.79 -26.46 -8.97
C GLN A 479 -9.69 -25.85 -7.56
N LEU A 480 -9.78 -26.68 -6.51
CA LEU A 480 -9.63 -26.24 -5.12
C LEU A 480 -8.18 -25.85 -4.77
N LEU A 481 -7.16 -26.55 -5.30
CA LEU A 481 -5.74 -26.26 -5.05
C LEU A 481 -5.26 -24.92 -5.61
N VAL A 482 -5.93 -24.42 -6.64
CA VAL A 482 -5.64 -23.12 -7.28
C VAL A 482 -6.33 -21.96 -6.53
N ARG A 483 -7.26 -22.22 -5.60
CA ARG A 483 -7.88 -21.16 -4.78
C ARG A 483 -6.85 -20.55 -3.82
N PRO A 484 -6.82 -19.22 -3.62
CA PRO A 484 -5.86 -18.53 -2.76
C PRO A 484 -6.20 -18.65 -1.26
N SER A 485 -6.51 -19.86 -0.78
CA SER A 485 -6.80 -20.14 0.63
C SER A 485 -5.92 -21.30 1.13
N PRO A 486 -5.03 -21.05 2.11
CA PRO A 486 -4.23 -22.09 2.74
C PRO A 486 -5.08 -23.19 3.39
N ALA A 487 -6.25 -22.83 3.95
CA ALA A 487 -7.15 -23.79 4.60
C ALA A 487 -7.79 -24.76 3.59
N ILE A 488 -8.23 -24.26 2.42
CA ILE A 488 -8.73 -25.11 1.33
C ILE A 488 -7.61 -26.02 0.82
N SER A 489 -6.41 -25.45 0.60
CA SER A 489 -5.27 -26.22 0.09
C SER A 489 -4.86 -27.34 1.06
N ALA A 490 -4.72 -27.04 2.36
CA ALA A 490 -4.41 -28.02 3.39
C ALA A 490 -5.48 -29.13 3.51
N PHE A 491 -6.76 -28.79 3.32
CA PHE A 491 -7.83 -29.78 3.23
C PHE A 491 -7.71 -30.68 1.99
N VAL A 492 -7.39 -30.15 0.82
CA VAL A 492 -7.16 -30.99 -0.37
C VAL A 492 -5.96 -31.92 -0.15
N LEU A 493 -4.85 -31.43 0.43
CA LEU A 493 -3.70 -32.28 0.76
C LEU A 493 -4.07 -33.44 1.70
N SER A 494 -4.98 -33.23 2.66
CA SER A 494 -5.43 -34.31 3.54
C SER A 494 -6.30 -35.36 2.83
N LEU A 495 -7.00 -34.99 1.74
CA LEU A 495 -7.72 -35.93 0.87
C LEU A 495 -6.79 -36.67 -0.10
N LEU A 496 -5.66 -36.07 -0.49
CA LEU A 496 -4.66 -36.68 -1.37
C LEU A 496 -3.69 -37.63 -0.64
N ALA A 497 -3.65 -37.60 0.70
CA ALA A 497 -2.78 -38.46 1.49
C ALA A 497 -3.00 -39.96 1.18
N GLY A 498 -1.94 -40.62 0.67
CA GLY A 498 -1.97 -42.03 0.30
C GLY A 498 -2.68 -42.36 -1.03
N ARG A 499 -3.10 -41.35 -1.81
CA ARG A 499 -3.63 -41.55 -3.17
C ARG A 499 -2.51 -41.44 -4.23
N PRO A 500 -2.59 -42.19 -5.34
CA PRO A 500 -1.78 -41.88 -6.53
C PRO A 500 -2.21 -40.51 -7.08
N LEU A 501 -1.25 -39.70 -7.50
CA LEU A 501 -1.53 -38.39 -8.11
C LEU A 501 -1.54 -38.52 -9.64
N SER A 502 -2.60 -38.04 -10.27
CA SER A 502 -2.66 -37.86 -11.72
C SER A 502 -1.81 -36.66 -12.16
N GLY A 503 -1.50 -36.58 -13.46
CA GLY A 503 -0.80 -35.42 -14.04
C GLY A 503 -1.53 -34.10 -13.82
N GLU A 504 -2.87 -34.11 -13.87
CA GLU A 504 -3.72 -32.95 -13.56
C GLU A 504 -3.52 -32.48 -12.11
N LEU A 505 -3.55 -33.40 -11.14
CA LEU A 505 -3.30 -33.09 -9.73
C LEU A 505 -1.87 -32.60 -9.49
N LEU A 506 -0.86 -33.20 -10.12
CA LEU A 506 0.53 -32.74 -10.01
C LEU A 506 0.66 -31.29 -10.49
N LEU A 507 0.10 -30.96 -11.67
CA LEU A 507 0.12 -29.59 -12.20
C LEU A 507 -0.66 -28.62 -11.31
N ALA A 508 -1.79 -29.02 -10.73
CA ALA A 508 -2.57 -28.18 -9.82
C ALA A 508 -1.88 -27.92 -8.48
N LEU A 509 -1.20 -28.93 -7.92
CA LEU A 509 -0.37 -28.80 -6.71
C LEU A 509 0.81 -27.84 -6.94
N ILE A 510 1.42 -27.92 -8.12
CA ILE A 510 2.56 -27.11 -8.54
C ILE A 510 2.15 -25.64 -8.75
N ARG A 511 1.01 -25.41 -9.39
CA ARG A 511 0.40 -24.07 -9.57
C ARG A 511 -0.23 -23.53 -8.28
N SER A 512 -0.23 -24.29 -7.19
CA SER A 512 -0.83 -23.83 -5.93
C SER A 512 0.04 -22.74 -5.28
N PRO A 513 -0.56 -21.64 -4.80
CA PRO A 513 0.16 -20.65 -4.00
C PRO A 513 0.63 -21.22 -2.65
N TYR A 514 0.06 -22.33 -2.19
CA TYR A 514 0.35 -22.94 -0.90
C TYR A 514 1.62 -23.81 -0.94
N LEU A 515 2.69 -23.36 -0.27
CA LEU A 515 4.02 -24.01 -0.30
C LEU A 515 3.99 -25.53 -0.03
N PRO A 516 3.29 -26.07 0.99
CA PRO A 516 3.23 -27.52 1.21
C PRO A 516 2.63 -28.34 0.05
N ALA A 517 1.79 -27.73 -0.80
CA ALA A 517 1.26 -28.38 -1.99
C ALA A 517 2.36 -28.54 -3.06
N ARG A 518 3.15 -27.49 -3.30
CA ARG A 518 4.33 -27.56 -4.19
C ARG A 518 5.38 -28.55 -3.66
N THR A 519 5.65 -28.54 -2.36
CA THR A 519 6.55 -29.51 -1.72
C THR A 519 6.09 -30.95 -1.92
N LEU A 520 4.79 -31.24 -1.78
CA LEU A 520 4.23 -32.56 -2.08
C LEU A 520 4.45 -32.94 -3.55
N ALA A 521 4.14 -32.04 -4.49
CA ALA A 521 4.32 -32.34 -5.91
C ALA A 521 5.78 -32.59 -6.30
N LEU A 522 6.72 -31.74 -5.86
CA LEU A 522 8.15 -31.92 -6.13
C LEU A 522 8.68 -33.22 -5.50
N THR A 523 8.17 -33.62 -4.33
CA THR A 523 8.50 -34.90 -3.69
C THR A 523 8.06 -36.09 -4.56
N GLN A 524 6.85 -36.02 -5.13
CA GLN A 524 6.31 -37.07 -5.99
C GLN A 524 6.99 -37.09 -7.38
N LEU A 525 7.19 -35.93 -8.01
CA LEU A 525 7.97 -35.83 -9.25
C LEU A 525 9.42 -36.33 -9.10
N ASN A 526 10.03 -36.15 -7.93
CA ASN A 526 11.35 -36.69 -7.65
C ASN A 526 11.38 -38.23 -7.62
N SER A 527 10.33 -38.88 -7.13
CA SER A 527 10.22 -40.35 -7.06
C SER A 527 9.83 -41.01 -8.39
N MET A 528 9.25 -40.25 -9.33
CA MET A 528 8.91 -40.74 -10.67
C MET A 528 10.15 -41.01 -11.54
N SER A 529 10.54 -42.27 -11.66
CA SER A 529 11.65 -42.73 -12.51
C SER A 529 11.37 -42.67 -14.02
N VAL A 530 10.10 -42.59 -14.41
CA VAL A 530 9.60 -42.62 -15.80
C VAL A 530 9.07 -41.25 -16.24
N LEU A 531 9.33 -40.18 -15.46
CA LEU A 531 8.78 -38.84 -15.71
C LEU A 531 9.13 -38.28 -17.10
N LEU A 532 10.37 -38.48 -17.55
CA LEU A 532 10.86 -37.93 -18.83
C LEU A 532 10.26 -38.62 -20.05
N ASP A 533 9.48 -39.69 -19.86
CA ASP A 533 8.74 -40.37 -20.91
C ASP A 533 7.33 -39.78 -21.10
N ASP A 534 6.82 -39.00 -20.14
CA ASP A 534 5.56 -38.25 -20.26
C ASP A 534 5.83 -36.84 -20.82
N ALA A 535 5.90 -36.77 -22.16
CA ALA A 535 6.09 -35.51 -22.88
C ALA A 535 5.02 -34.45 -22.55
N THR A 536 3.77 -34.84 -22.25
CA THR A 536 2.68 -33.90 -21.95
C THR A 536 2.88 -33.25 -20.59
N LEU A 537 3.21 -34.04 -19.56
CA LEU A 537 3.51 -33.53 -18.24
C LEU A 537 4.78 -32.67 -18.26
N VAL A 538 5.85 -33.12 -18.94
CA VAL A 538 7.10 -32.34 -19.04
C VAL A 538 6.90 -31.03 -19.81
N THR A 539 6.13 -31.00 -20.90
CA THR A 539 5.74 -29.74 -21.57
C THR A 539 4.97 -28.81 -20.61
N ALA A 540 4.00 -29.34 -19.86
CA ALA A 540 3.23 -28.52 -18.93
C ALA A 540 4.05 -27.96 -17.75
N LEU A 541 5.14 -28.64 -17.36
CA LEU A 541 6.14 -28.14 -16.40
C LEU A 541 7.08 -27.10 -17.03
N LEU A 542 7.55 -27.34 -18.27
CA LEU A 542 8.42 -26.42 -19.02
C LEU A 542 7.75 -25.09 -19.35
N LEU A 543 6.43 -25.06 -19.48
CA LEU A 543 5.63 -23.85 -19.72
C LEU A 543 5.08 -23.21 -18.43
N SER A 544 5.48 -23.71 -17.26
CA SER A 544 4.99 -23.19 -15.98
C SER A 544 5.97 -22.14 -15.44
N ASP A 545 5.56 -20.87 -15.49
CA ASP A 545 6.36 -19.75 -15.01
C ASP A 545 6.42 -19.66 -13.47
N ASP A 546 7.26 -20.52 -12.89
CA ASP A 546 7.60 -20.51 -11.46
C ASP A 546 9.11 -20.83 -11.29
N ALA A 547 9.78 -20.11 -10.40
CA ALA A 547 11.22 -20.21 -10.20
C ALA A 547 11.67 -21.50 -9.48
N GLU A 548 10.81 -22.07 -8.62
CA GLU A 548 11.04 -23.35 -7.93
C GLU A 548 11.01 -24.50 -8.95
N ILE A 549 10.03 -24.48 -9.87
CA ILE A 549 9.96 -25.44 -10.99
C ILE A 549 11.16 -25.28 -11.92
N ARG A 550 11.50 -24.05 -12.35
CA ARG A 550 12.65 -23.79 -13.25
C ARG A 550 13.93 -24.41 -12.69
N SER A 551 14.25 -24.08 -11.44
CA SER A 551 15.43 -24.58 -10.73
C SER A 551 15.44 -26.11 -10.64
N TRP A 552 14.30 -26.69 -10.25
CA TRP A 552 14.15 -28.14 -10.13
C TRP A 552 14.29 -28.87 -11.47
N LEU A 553 13.63 -28.38 -12.54
CA LEU A 553 13.73 -28.96 -13.90
C LEU A 553 15.17 -28.90 -14.43
N SER A 554 15.84 -27.75 -14.32
CA SER A 554 17.25 -27.62 -14.72
C SER A 554 18.14 -28.60 -13.97
N GLY A 555 17.92 -28.80 -12.66
CA GLY A 555 18.63 -29.80 -11.87
C GLY A 555 18.38 -31.24 -12.36
N ARG A 556 17.13 -31.60 -12.65
CA ARG A 556 16.76 -32.95 -13.13
C ARG A 556 17.31 -33.25 -14.53
N LEU A 557 17.20 -32.31 -15.47
CA LEU A 557 17.73 -32.45 -16.84
C LEU A 557 19.26 -32.49 -16.86
N SER A 558 19.93 -31.79 -15.95
CA SER A 558 21.40 -31.87 -15.78
C SER A 558 21.85 -33.21 -15.20
N GLN A 559 21.08 -33.80 -14.27
CA GLN A 559 21.40 -35.10 -13.67
C GLN A 559 21.08 -36.29 -14.59
N ARG A 560 20.02 -36.17 -15.39
CA ARG A 560 19.61 -37.19 -16.36
C ARG A 560 19.23 -36.52 -17.68
N PRO A 561 20.15 -36.46 -18.66
CA PRO A 561 19.85 -35.90 -19.97
C PRO A 561 18.78 -36.73 -20.69
N LEU A 562 18.00 -36.06 -21.53
CA LEU A 562 16.99 -36.70 -22.37
C LEU A 562 17.64 -37.66 -23.38
N THR A 563 17.03 -38.83 -23.57
CA THR A 563 17.34 -39.67 -24.73
C THR A 563 16.82 -39.02 -26.01
N ALA A 564 17.38 -39.37 -27.17
CA ALA A 564 16.93 -38.83 -28.46
C ALA A 564 15.41 -39.03 -28.70
N MET A 565 14.87 -40.17 -28.28
CA MET A 565 13.44 -40.48 -28.39
C MET A 565 12.57 -39.59 -27.47
N GLN A 566 13.03 -39.33 -26.23
CA GLN A 566 12.33 -38.44 -25.30
C GLN A 566 12.39 -36.98 -25.76
N ALA A 567 13.54 -36.52 -26.24
CA ALA A 567 13.70 -35.17 -26.78
C ALA A 567 12.83 -34.92 -28.02
N ASP A 568 12.75 -35.89 -28.93
CA ASP A 568 11.90 -35.86 -30.13
C ASP A 568 10.40 -35.92 -29.80
N ALA A 569 10.00 -36.76 -28.82
CA ALA A 569 8.63 -36.78 -28.31
C ALA A 569 8.25 -35.45 -27.62
N LEU A 570 9.15 -34.89 -26.81
CA LEU A 570 8.93 -33.63 -26.09
C LEU A 570 8.84 -32.44 -27.06
N ALA A 571 9.72 -32.36 -28.06
CA ALA A 571 9.67 -31.32 -29.09
C ALA A 571 8.34 -31.31 -29.86
N ARG A 572 7.81 -32.49 -30.22
CA ARG A 572 6.50 -32.63 -30.88
C ARG A 572 5.32 -32.12 -30.05
N VAL A 573 5.40 -32.17 -28.72
CA VAL A 573 4.32 -31.69 -27.83
C VAL A 573 4.53 -30.23 -27.44
N LEU A 574 5.78 -29.81 -27.22
CA LEU A 574 6.14 -28.47 -26.78
C LEU A 574 5.80 -27.40 -27.83
N PHE A 575 6.15 -27.62 -29.10
CA PHE A 575 5.97 -26.58 -30.14
C PHE A 575 4.50 -26.20 -30.39
N PRO A 576 3.54 -27.14 -30.54
CA PRO A 576 2.11 -26.79 -30.63
C PRO A 576 1.59 -26.01 -29.42
N GLN A 577 2.04 -26.36 -28.20
CA GLN A 577 1.64 -25.65 -26.99
C GLN A 577 2.24 -24.23 -26.91
N LEU A 578 3.49 -24.04 -27.34
CA LEU A 578 4.10 -22.71 -27.47
C LEU A 578 3.32 -21.81 -28.45
N SER A 579 2.83 -22.37 -29.56
CA SER A 579 2.02 -21.62 -30.54
C SER A 579 0.57 -21.35 -30.09
N ALA A 580 0.12 -21.92 -28.98
CA ALA A 580 -1.28 -21.81 -28.56
C ALA A 580 -1.58 -20.43 -27.93
N ALA A 581 -2.67 -19.78 -28.37
CA ALA A 581 -3.02 -18.40 -27.99
C ALA A 581 -3.32 -18.17 -26.48
N HIS A 582 -3.29 -19.22 -25.65
CA HIS A 582 -3.46 -19.13 -24.19
C HIS A 582 -2.15 -19.28 -23.42
N THR A 583 -1.04 -19.58 -24.09
CA THR A 583 0.30 -19.69 -23.50
C THR A 583 0.84 -18.31 -23.17
N HIS A 584 1.35 -18.15 -21.94
CA HIS A 584 1.87 -16.88 -21.43
C HIS A 584 2.93 -17.16 -20.37
N PHE A 585 4.05 -16.44 -20.40
CA PHE A 585 5.11 -16.51 -19.39
C PHE A 585 5.98 -15.26 -19.42
N SER A 586 6.70 -14.99 -18.33
CA SER A 586 7.58 -13.83 -18.21
C SER A 586 8.79 -13.88 -19.14
N THR A 587 9.43 -12.73 -19.35
CA THR A 587 10.67 -12.62 -20.12
C THR A 587 11.84 -13.39 -19.48
N GLU A 588 11.90 -13.45 -18.15
CA GLU A 588 12.89 -14.27 -17.41
C GLU A 588 12.69 -15.77 -17.72
N HIS A 589 11.43 -16.22 -17.72
CA HIS A 589 11.09 -17.59 -18.06
C HIS A 589 11.40 -17.92 -19.53
N ALA A 590 11.13 -16.98 -20.45
CA ALA A 590 11.45 -17.13 -21.87
C ALA A 590 12.95 -17.36 -22.09
N GLN A 591 13.82 -16.60 -21.42
CA GLN A 591 15.27 -16.74 -21.49
C GLN A 591 15.76 -18.07 -20.92
N TRP A 592 15.24 -18.49 -19.76
CA TRP A 592 15.53 -19.81 -19.18
C TRP A 592 15.08 -20.95 -20.11
N LEU A 593 13.88 -20.84 -20.69
CA LEU A 593 13.32 -21.85 -21.59
C LEU A 593 14.10 -21.93 -22.90
N ALA A 594 14.60 -20.81 -23.43
CA ALA A 594 15.50 -20.78 -24.58
C ALA A 594 16.80 -21.56 -24.29
N VAL A 595 17.43 -21.33 -23.15
CA VAL A 595 18.64 -22.08 -22.71
C VAL A 595 18.31 -23.57 -22.52
N CYS A 596 17.15 -23.90 -21.96
CA CYS A 596 16.71 -25.27 -21.76
C CYS A 596 16.51 -26.02 -23.10
N ILE A 597 15.80 -25.42 -24.05
CA ILE A 597 15.58 -25.97 -25.39
C ILE A 597 16.91 -26.13 -26.14
N THR A 598 17.78 -25.11 -26.12
CA THR A 598 19.06 -25.15 -26.85
C THR A 598 20.07 -26.14 -26.26
N SER A 599 19.99 -26.43 -24.95
CA SER A 599 20.90 -27.38 -24.28
C SER A 599 20.42 -28.83 -24.33
N HIS A 600 19.10 -29.07 -24.44
CA HIS A 600 18.53 -30.42 -24.27
C HIS A 600 17.69 -30.91 -25.46
N LEU A 601 17.25 -30.04 -26.37
CA LEU A 601 16.41 -30.37 -27.52
C LEU A 601 17.12 -30.10 -28.86
N ASN A 602 18.36 -30.57 -29.00
CA ASN A 602 19.20 -30.32 -30.18
C ASN A 602 18.50 -30.69 -31.52
N LEU A 603 17.69 -31.75 -31.56
CA LEU A 603 16.91 -32.12 -32.75
C LEU A 603 15.87 -31.04 -33.13
N MET A 604 15.24 -30.42 -32.13
CA MET A 604 14.31 -29.30 -32.34
C MET A 604 15.04 -28.07 -32.91
N MET A 605 16.24 -27.77 -32.41
CA MET A 605 17.08 -26.66 -32.92
C MET A 605 17.58 -26.89 -34.36
N LEU A 606 17.82 -28.15 -34.75
CA LEU A 606 18.20 -28.53 -36.11
C LEU A 606 17.00 -28.53 -37.08
N GLN A 607 15.79 -28.81 -36.60
CA GLN A 607 14.56 -28.82 -37.39
C GLN A 607 13.79 -27.49 -37.39
N LEU A 608 14.27 -26.50 -36.63
CA LEU A 608 13.63 -25.18 -36.51
C LEU A 608 13.57 -24.49 -37.88
N THR A 609 12.38 -24.14 -38.34
CA THR A 609 12.19 -23.40 -39.62
C THR A 609 11.90 -21.92 -39.37
N LEU A 610 12.12 -21.07 -40.37
CA LEU A 610 11.74 -19.65 -40.31
C LEU A 610 10.21 -19.47 -40.18
N ASP A 611 9.40 -20.35 -40.78
CA ASP A 611 7.94 -20.34 -40.58
C ASP A 611 7.55 -20.73 -39.16
N SER A 612 8.21 -21.73 -38.57
CA SER A 612 8.02 -22.11 -37.16
C SER A 612 8.33 -20.94 -36.22
N LEU A 613 9.39 -20.18 -36.50
CA LEU A 613 9.74 -18.98 -35.73
C LEU A 613 8.72 -17.86 -35.95
N ARG A 614 8.27 -17.62 -37.19
CA ARG A 614 7.26 -16.59 -37.49
C ARG A 614 5.96 -16.82 -36.71
N VAL A 615 5.48 -18.06 -36.60
CA VAL A 615 4.31 -18.40 -35.77
C VAL A 615 4.47 -17.99 -34.30
N LEU A 616 5.69 -18.02 -33.76
CA LEU A 616 5.98 -17.59 -32.38
C LEU A 616 6.20 -16.07 -32.27
N PHE A 617 6.72 -15.41 -33.31
CA PHE A 617 6.80 -13.94 -33.37
C PHE A 617 5.42 -13.27 -33.53
N ASP A 618 4.49 -13.91 -34.26
CA ASP A 618 3.12 -13.43 -34.45
C ASP A 618 2.21 -13.70 -33.21
N HIS A 619 2.74 -14.32 -32.15
CA HIS A 619 2.00 -14.65 -30.94
C HIS A 619 1.72 -13.39 -30.08
N PRO A 620 0.54 -13.25 -29.44
CA PRO A 620 0.20 -12.06 -28.64
C PRO A 620 0.99 -11.89 -27.33
N ASP A 621 1.64 -12.95 -26.82
CA ASP A 621 2.42 -12.91 -25.57
C ASP A 621 3.89 -12.54 -25.80
N VAL A 622 4.39 -11.57 -25.02
CA VAL A 622 5.76 -11.06 -25.13
C VAL A 622 6.82 -12.08 -24.72
N GLY A 623 6.52 -13.00 -23.79
CA GLY A 623 7.41 -14.08 -23.42
C GLY A 623 7.63 -15.05 -24.58
N VAL A 624 6.55 -15.44 -25.27
CA VAL A 624 6.63 -16.31 -26.45
C VAL A 624 7.41 -15.64 -27.59
N GLN A 625 7.19 -14.34 -27.85
CA GLN A 625 7.97 -13.58 -28.83
C GLN A 625 9.47 -13.52 -28.48
N LEU A 626 9.82 -13.28 -27.21
CA LEU A 626 11.21 -13.26 -26.76
C LEU A 626 11.85 -14.65 -26.88
N LEU A 627 11.12 -15.72 -26.55
CA LEU A 627 11.60 -17.09 -26.75
C LEU A 627 11.94 -17.35 -28.22
N ALA A 628 11.09 -16.94 -29.16
CA ALA A 628 11.36 -17.06 -30.60
C ALA A 628 12.66 -16.34 -31.00
N ALA A 629 12.90 -15.17 -30.42
CA ALA A 629 14.08 -14.34 -30.67
C ALA A 629 15.38 -14.98 -30.13
N GLU A 630 15.37 -15.50 -28.90
CA GLU A 630 16.50 -16.19 -28.29
C GLU A 630 16.81 -17.54 -28.99
N LEU A 631 15.78 -18.27 -29.43
CA LEU A 631 15.93 -19.48 -30.24
C LEU A 631 16.52 -19.15 -31.63
N LEU A 632 16.15 -18.03 -32.24
CA LEU A 632 16.74 -17.56 -33.50
C LEU A 632 18.23 -17.23 -33.36
N VAL A 633 18.65 -16.56 -32.27
CA VAL A 633 20.07 -16.32 -31.96
C VAL A 633 20.82 -17.64 -31.84
N SER A 634 20.23 -18.65 -31.22
CA SER A 634 20.85 -19.96 -30.99
C SER A 634 20.68 -20.97 -32.15
N SER A 635 19.96 -20.59 -33.21
CA SER A 635 19.65 -21.46 -34.34
C SER A 635 20.83 -21.66 -35.31
N HIS A 636 20.67 -22.61 -36.23
CA HIS A 636 21.63 -22.88 -37.31
C HIS A 636 21.64 -21.82 -38.44
N PHE A 637 20.65 -20.91 -38.51
CA PHE A 637 20.57 -19.89 -39.56
C PHE A 637 21.73 -18.90 -39.52
N THR A 638 22.36 -18.66 -40.66
CA THR A 638 23.34 -17.59 -40.87
C THR A 638 22.66 -16.23 -41.03
N ALA A 639 23.41 -15.13 -40.82
CA ALA A 639 22.86 -13.78 -40.96
C ALA A 639 22.40 -13.43 -42.39
N GLU A 640 22.88 -14.16 -43.41
CA GLU A 640 22.55 -13.94 -44.82
C GLU A 640 21.27 -14.68 -45.25
N GLU A 641 20.79 -15.65 -44.46
CA GLU A 641 19.54 -16.40 -44.67
C GLU A 641 18.31 -15.72 -44.01
N LEU A 642 18.51 -14.69 -43.20
CA LEU A 642 17.43 -14.06 -42.43
C LEU A 642 16.64 -13.04 -43.27
N PRO A 643 15.29 -13.13 -43.33
CA PRO A 643 14.47 -12.14 -44.02
C PRO A 643 14.64 -10.73 -43.43
N GLN A 644 14.76 -9.72 -44.29
CA GLN A 644 14.93 -8.33 -43.87
C GLN A 644 13.76 -7.84 -43.00
N GLU A 645 12.55 -8.32 -43.24
CA GLU A 645 11.34 -8.04 -42.43
C GLU A 645 11.49 -8.53 -40.98
N LEU A 646 12.10 -9.70 -40.78
CA LEU A 646 12.34 -10.28 -39.45
C LEU A 646 13.41 -9.50 -38.69
N ILE A 647 14.50 -9.13 -39.37
CA ILE A 647 15.54 -8.25 -38.81
C ILE A 647 14.94 -6.90 -38.40
N ALA A 648 14.10 -6.32 -39.26
CA ALA A 648 13.39 -5.08 -38.95
C ALA A 648 12.44 -5.23 -37.75
N HIS A 649 11.69 -6.33 -37.64
CA HIS A 649 10.80 -6.61 -36.51
C HIS A 649 11.58 -6.64 -35.18
N LEU A 650 12.73 -7.34 -35.13
CA LEU A 650 13.58 -7.39 -33.94
C LEU A 650 14.06 -5.99 -33.51
N HIS A 651 14.59 -5.18 -34.44
CA HIS A 651 15.12 -3.86 -34.12
C HIS A 651 14.05 -2.83 -33.72
N HIS A 652 12.83 -2.93 -34.26
CA HIS A 652 11.75 -1.98 -33.97
C HIS A 652 10.81 -2.45 -32.85
N SER A 653 11.12 -3.55 -32.16
CA SER A 653 10.32 -4.04 -31.04
C SER A 653 10.28 -3.03 -29.88
N SER A 654 9.10 -2.84 -29.29
CA SER A 654 8.93 -2.06 -28.06
C SER A 654 9.61 -2.71 -26.84
N ILE A 655 10.04 -3.97 -26.96
CA ILE A 655 10.62 -4.76 -25.87
C ILE A 655 12.15 -4.81 -26.04
N ALA A 656 12.88 -4.20 -25.10
CA ALA A 656 14.35 -4.13 -25.16
C ALA A 656 15.06 -5.49 -25.21
N ALA A 657 14.52 -6.50 -24.54
CA ALA A 657 15.06 -7.86 -24.60
C ALA A 657 15.00 -8.43 -26.03
N ILE A 658 13.92 -8.16 -26.79
CA ILE A 658 13.80 -8.59 -28.19
C ILE A 658 14.80 -7.80 -29.06
N ARG A 659 14.92 -6.48 -28.88
CA ARG A 659 15.95 -5.69 -29.59
C ARG A 659 17.37 -6.18 -29.31
N ALA A 660 17.65 -6.59 -28.07
CA ALA A 660 18.93 -7.15 -27.66
C ALA A 660 19.28 -8.46 -28.40
N THR A 661 18.31 -9.32 -28.72
CA THR A 661 18.55 -10.49 -29.58
C THR A 661 18.95 -10.08 -31.02
N GLY A 662 18.37 -9.00 -31.55
CA GLY A 662 18.76 -8.41 -32.83
C GLY A 662 20.21 -7.93 -32.84
N ILE A 663 20.69 -7.39 -31.72
CA ILE A 663 22.12 -7.09 -31.51
C ILE A 663 22.91 -8.41 -31.45
N ALA A 664 22.50 -9.38 -30.64
CA ALA A 664 23.20 -10.66 -30.48
C ALA A 664 23.37 -11.44 -31.81
N LEU A 665 22.43 -11.32 -32.76
CA LEU A 665 22.56 -11.87 -34.12
C LEU A 665 23.77 -11.34 -34.90
N MET A 666 24.27 -10.13 -34.60
CA MET A 666 25.53 -9.63 -35.16
C MET A 666 26.71 -10.54 -34.79
N GLY A 667 26.62 -11.27 -33.67
CA GLY A 667 27.56 -12.31 -33.27
C GLY A 667 27.65 -13.51 -34.22
N LYS A 668 26.70 -13.71 -35.14
CA LYS A 668 26.82 -14.72 -36.21
C LYS A 668 27.76 -14.30 -37.34
N GLN A 669 28.24 -13.06 -37.34
CA GLN A 669 29.20 -12.55 -38.32
C GLN A 669 30.65 -12.89 -37.93
N SER A 670 31.58 -12.71 -38.86
CA SER A 670 33.02 -12.84 -38.58
C SER A 670 33.52 -11.68 -37.70
N PRO A 671 34.60 -11.86 -36.92
CA PRO A 671 35.15 -10.79 -36.07
C PRO A 671 35.48 -9.50 -36.84
N GLU A 672 35.93 -9.62 -38.10
CA GLU A 672 36.28 -8.48 -38.96
C GLU A 672 35.04 -7.69 -39.38
N ARG A 673 33.93 -8.36 -39.76
CA ARG A 673 32.65 -7.70 -40.06
C ARG A 673 32.07 -7.02 -38.82
N LEU A 674 32.15 -7.67 -37.67
CA LEU A 674 31.68 -7.13 -36.39
C LEU A 674 32.53 -5.92 -35.93
N LEU A 675 33.84 -5.93 -36.21
CA LEU A 675 34.74 -4.80 -35.91
C LEU A 675 34.39 -3.53 -36.70
N LEU A 676 33.93 -3.67 -37.95
CA LEU A 676 33.41 -2.53 -38.74
C LEU A 676 32.16 -1.90 -38.11
N GLN A 677 31.42 -2.65 -37.29
CA GLN A 677 30.21 -2.21 -36.57
C GLN A 677 30.51 -1.72 -35.15
N LEU A 678 31.78 -1.71 -34.70
CA LEU A 678 32.19 -1.24 -33.37
C LEU A 678 31.61 0.15 -32.99
N PRO A 679 31.57 1.18 -33.88
CA PRO A 679 30.96 2.46 -33.54
C PRO A 679 29.46 2.38 -33.20
N GLN A 680 28.74 1.42 -33.78
CA GLN A 680 27.31 1.21 -33.53
C GLN A 680 27.09 0.54 -32.16
N LEU A 681 27.89 -0.50 -31.84
CA LEU A 681 27.89 -1.14 -30.52
C LEU A 681 28.23 -0.13 -29.40
N VAL A 682 29.21 0.74 -29.64
CA VAL A 682 29.62 1.80 -28.71
C VAL A 682 28.52 2.86 -28.51
N ALA A 683 27.80 3.24 -29.57
CA ALA A 683 26.65 4.14 -29.45
C ALA A 683 25.52 3.50 -28.61
N LEU A 684 25.21 2.22 -28.84
CA LEU A 684 24.18 1.48 -28.11
C LEU A 684 24.48 1.34 -26.61
N LEU A 685 25.75 1.31 -26.18
CA LEU A 685 26.10 1.38 -24.76
C LEU A 685 25.65 2.68 -24.07
N SER A 686 25.47 3.76 -24.83
CA SER A 686 25.12 5.08 -24.29
C SER A 686 23.62 5.41 -24.42
N CYS A 687 22.91 4.84 -25.40
CA CYS A 687 21.49 5.14 -25.67
C CYS A 687 20.53 3.95 -25.54
N GLY A 688 21.01 2.70 -25.57
CA GLY A 688 20.18 1.51 -25.43
C GLY A 688 19.74 1.27 -23.99
N GLU A 689 18.79 0.34 -23.81
CA GLU A 689 18.37 -0.15 -22.49
C GLU A 689 19.30 -1.26 -21.98
N SER A 690 19.18 -1.64 -20.70
CA SER A 690 20.09 -2.58 -20.01
C SER A 690 20.31 -3.91 -20.76
N ALA A 691 19.27 -4.49 -21.38
CA ALA A 691 19.40 -5.72 -22.16
C ALA A 691 20.25 -5.52 -23.43
N GLU A 692 20.07 -4.39 -24.13
CA GLU A 692 20.81 -4.03 -25.35
C GLU A 692 22.28 -3.74 -25.02
N GLN A 693 22.53 -3.04 -23.91
CA GLN A 693 23.87 -2.80 -23.38
C GLN A 693 24.58 -4.12 -23.04
N GLN A 694 23.90 -5.06 -22.39
CA GLN A 694 24.46 -6.37 -22.06
C GLN A 694 24.80 -7.19 -23.32
N ALA A 695 23.94 -7.19 -24.34
CA ALA A 695 24.25 -7.82 -25.63
C ALA A 695 25.48 -7.18 -26.30
N CYS A 696 25.61 -5.84 -26.24
CA CYS A 696 26.81 -5.15 -26.73
C CYS A 696 28.06 -5.58 -25.96
N TYR A 697 28.04 -5.66 -24.62
CA TYR A 697 29.20 -6.12 -23.84
C TYR A 697 29.62 -7.55 -24.17
N THR A 698 28.68 -8.46 -24.44
CA THR A 698 29.00 -9.83 -24.90
C THR A 698 29.75 -9.82 -26.24
N LEU A 699 29.30 -9.02 -27.21
CA LEU A 699 29.95 -8.89 -28.52
C LEU A 699 31.32 -8.19 -28.42
N LEU A 700 31.42 -7.13 -27.62
CA LEU A 700 32.66 -6.42 -27.35
C LEU A 700 33.67 -7.33 -26.62
N GLY A 701 33.21 -8.22 -25.73
CA GLY A 701 34.05 -9.21 -25.05
C GLY A 701 34.65 -10.22 -26.03
N ARG A 702 33.89 -10.65 -27.04
CA ARG A 702 34.42 -11.47 -28.13
C ARG A 702 35.41 -10.70 -29.01
N LEU A 703 35.08 -9.46 -29.41
CA LEU A 703 36.02 -8.61 -30.18
C LEU A 703 37.32 -8.34 -29.41
N ALA A 704 37.25 -8.19 -28.09
CA ALA A 704 38.41 -7.88 -27.25
C ALA A 704 39.45 -9.02 -27.22
N GLN A 705 39.09 -10.27 -27.56
CA GLN A 705 40.03 -11.39 -27.60
C GLN A 705 41.16 -11.14 -28.61
N ASP A 706 40.82 -10.63 -29.81
CA ASP A 706 41.77 -10.38 -30.90
C ASP A 706 42.07 -8.88 -31.10
N TYR A 707 41.16 -7.98 -30.69
CA TYR A 707 41.21 -6.54 -30.98
C TYR A 707 41.15 -5.64 -29.73
N ALA A 708 41.61 -6.12 -28.56
CA ALA A 708 41.61 -5.38 -27.30
C ALA A 708 42.04 -3.89 -27.40
N PRO A 709 43.13 -3.50 -28.08
CA PRO A 709 43.53 -2.10 -28.17
C PRO A 709 42.51 -1.21 -28.89
N THR A 710 41.86 -1.74 -29.94
CA THR A 710 40.84 -1.03 -30.73
C THR A 710 39.54 -0.88 -29.94
N VAL A 711 39.12 -1.95 -29.24
CA VAL A 711 37.95 -1.91 -28.35
C VAL A 711 38.20 -0.94 -27.19
N PHE A 712 39.39 -0.98 -26.57
CA PHE A 712 39.78 -0.05 -25.51
C PHE A 712 39.78 1.40 -25.98
N ALA A 713 40.37 1.70 -27.15
CA ALA A 713 40.39 3.06 -27.71
C ALA A 713 38.98 3.63 -27.96
N ALA A 714 38.00 2.78 -28.31
CA ALA A 714 36.62 3.18 -28.52
C ALA A 714 35.83 3.37 -27.20
N LEU A 715 36.11 2.56 -26.17
CA LEU A 715 35.41 2.60 -24.88
C LEU A 715 35.99 3.60 -23.89
N PHE A 716 37.31 3.80 -23.87
CA PHE A 716 38.00 4.67 -22.90
C PHE A 716 37.49 6.13 -22.86
N PRO A 717 37.14 6.79 -23.99
CA PRO A 717 36.56 8.13 -23.97
C PRO A 717 35.21 8.23 -23.24
N LEU A 718 34.41 7.15 -23.19
CA LEU A 718 33.10 7.14 -22.55
C LEU A 718 33.21 7.41 -21.04
N LEU A 719 34.29 6.95 -20.39
CA LEU A 719 34.53 7.14 -18.96
C LEU A 719 34.58 8.63 -18.54
N PHE A 720 34.91 9.53 -19.47
CA PHE A 720 35.00 10.97 -19.23
C PHE A 720 33.68 11.71 -19.50
N GLN A 721 32.69 11.04 -20.08
CA GLN A 721 31.39 11.62 -20.40
C GLN A 721 30.49 11.67 -19.15
N LYS A 722 29.36 12.36 -19.28
CA LYS A 722 28.32 12.33 -18.25
C LYS A 722 27.58 10.98 -18.37
N GLU A 723 27.32 10.34 -17.23
CA GLU A 723 26.50 9.14 -17.17
C GLU A 723 25.11 9.40 -17.76
N ALA A 724 24.72 8.59 -18.74
CA ALA A 724 23.45 8.74 -19.46
C ALA A 724 22.28 8.11 -18.69
N GLN A 725 22.53 6.97 -18.03
CA GLN A 725 21.59 6.21 -17.22
C GLN A 725 22.38 5.60 -16.04
N ASP A 726 21.79 5.57 -14.84
CA ASP A 726 22.45 5.07 -13.64
C ASP A 726 22.92 3.61 -13.80
N GLY A 727 24.22 3.37 -13.55
CA GLY A 727 24.81 2.02 -13.56
C GLY A 727 25.56 1.66 -14.86
N VAL A 728 25.37 2.42 -15.94
CA VAL A 728 26.10 2.23 -17.21
C VAL A 728 27.61 2.36 -17.00
N HIS A 729 28.04 3.32 -16.19
CA HIS A 729 29.46 3.48 -15.87
C HIS A 729 30.02 2.32 -15.04
N GLN A 730 29.22 1.71 -14.16
CA GLN A 730 29.66 0.55 -13.39
C GLN A 730 29.90 -0.65 -14.30
N ALA A 731 28.97 -0.94 -15.21
CA ALA A 731 29.13 -2.01 -16.20
C ALA A 731 30.36 -1.77 -17.10
N LEU A 732 30.55 -0.53 -17.57
CA LEU A 732 31.71 -0.14 -18.39
C LEU A 732 33.04 -0.33 -17.64
N LEU A 733 33.10 0.07 -16.37
CA LEU A 733 34.27 -0.15 -15.51
C LEU A 733 34.55 -1.64 -15.31
N THR A 734 33.53 -2.44 -14.99
CA THR A 734 33.68 -3.89 -14.85
C THR A 734 34.22 -4.52 -16.13
N PHE A 735 33.67 -4.16 -17.29
CA PHE A 735 34.14 -4.65 -18.59
C PHE A 735 35.60 -4.28 -18.86
N ILE A 736 35.96 -3.00 -18.75
CA ILE A 736 37.34 -2.53 -19.01
C ILE A 736 38.35 -3.18 -18.06
N THR A 737 38.01 -3.32 -16.78
CA THR A 737 38.94 -3.81 -15.75
C THR A 737 39.10 -5.33 -15.74
N GLN A 738 38.11 -6.08 -16.25
CA GLN A 738 38.19 -7.53 -16.39
C GLN A 738 38.70 -7.97 -17.78
N GLN A 739 38.16 -7.41 -18.86
CA GLN A 739 38.43 -7.86 -20.24
C GLN A 739 39.56 -7.09 -20.94
N LEU A 740 39.87 -5.86 -20.50
CA LEU A 740 40.87 -4.99 -21.14
C LEU A 740 42.03 -4.62 -20.19
N LYS A 741 42.28 -5.42 -19.15
CA LYS A 741 43.30 -5.15 -18.12
C LYS A 741 44.68 -4.84 -18.69
N ALA A 742 45.12 -5.57 -19.71
CA ALA A 742 46.43 -5.36 -20.36
C ALA A 742 46.59 -3.94 -20.95
N CYS A 743 45.49 -3.32 -21.41
CA CYS A 743 45.50 -1.94 -21.90
C CYS A 743 45.64 -0.90 -20.78
N LEU A 744 45.33 -1.25 -19.52
CA LEU A 744 45.48 -0.36 -18.36
C LEU A 744 46.93 -0.32 -17.85
N GLU A 745 47.64 -1.44 -17.91
CA GLU A 745 49.01 -1.58 -17.41
C GLU A 745 50.02 -0.72 -18.22
N ILE A 746 49.70 -0.40 -19.48
CA ILE A 746 50.51 0.44 -20.39
C ILE A 746 50.16 1.93 -20.35
N LEU A 747 49.18 2.37 -19.54
CA LEU A 747 48.79 3.79 -19.49
C LEU A 747 49.88 4.67 -18.89
N ASP A 748 50.11 5.81 -19.54
CA ASP A 748 51.08 6.83 -19.11
C ASP A 748 50.59 7.66 -17.91
N LYS A 749 51.53 8.36 -17.27
CA LYS A 749 51.29 9.17 -16.07
C LYS A 749 50.35 10.36 -16.29
N ASP A 750 50.31 10.95 -17.49
CA ASP A 750 49.53 12.14 -17.79
C ASP A 750 48.08 11.73 -18.10
N THR A 751 47.88 10.56 -18.73
CA THR A 751 46.59 9.89 -18.87
C THR A 751 46.03 9.41 -17.53
N LEU A 752 46.88 8.89 -16.63
CA LEU A 752 46.49 8.60 -15.24
C LEU A 752 46.06 9.88 -14.51
N TRP A 753 46.83 10.96 -14.60
CA TRP A 753 46.49 12.22 -13.95
C TRP A 753 45.17 12.82 -14.49
N ARG A 754 44.92 12.69 -15.80
CA ARG A 754 43.62 13.03 -16.44
C ARG A 754 42.44 12.24 -15.86
N LEU A 755 42.59 10.94 -15.61
CA LEU A 755 41.54 10.10 -15.00
C LEU A 755 41.21 10.58 -13.58
N ILE A 756 42.25 10.86 -12.78
CA ILE A 756 42.12 11.36 -11.40
C ILE A 756 41.43 12.73 -11.36
N GLN A 757 41.79 13.65 -12.25
CA GLN A 757 41.24 15.01 -12.30
C GLN A 757 39.93 15.12 -13.10
N ALA A 758 39.37 14.01 -13.58
CA ALA A 758 38.14 14.00 -14.34
C ALA A 758 36.93 14.41 -13.48
N ARG A 759 35.91 15.01 -14.10
CA ARG A 759 34.61 15.26 -13.43
C ARG A 759 33.74 14.01 -13.29
N SER A 760 34.05 12.96 -14.04
CA SER A 760 33.31 11.69 -13.98
C SER A 760 33.85 10.81 -12.86
N LEU A 761 32.95 10.36 -11.99
CA LEU A 761 33.26 9.39 -10.91
C LEU A 761 33.77 8.05 -11.46
N ALA A 762 33.43 7.71 -12.70
CA ALA A 762 33.90 6.50 -13.35
C ALA A 762 35.39 6.61 -13.71
N ALA A 763 35.78 7.68 -14.40
CA ALA A 763 37.17 8.00 -14.69
C ALA A 763 38.00 8.12 -13.40
N GLN A 764 37.49 8.79 -12.37
CA GLN A 764 38.15 8.86 -11.06
C GLN A 764 38.34 7.47 -10.44
N SER A 765 37.33 6.60 -10.47
CA SER A 765 37.42 5.26 -9.86
C SER A 765 38.40 4.35 -10.61
N LEU A 766 38.48 4.44 -11.94
CA LEU A 766 39.53 3.75 -12.71
C LEU A 766 40.92 4.35 -12.41
N GLY A 767 41.02 5.68 -12.35
CA GLY A 767 42.25 6.38 -11.98
C GLY A 767 42.78 5.97 -10.60
N TYR A 768 41.89 5.81 -9.61
CA TYR A 768 42.26 5.32 -8.29
C TYR A 768 42.79 3.88 -8.32
N MET A 769 42.12 2.97 -9.04
CA MET A 769 42.58 1.59 -9.20
C MET A 769 44.00 1.52 -9.78
N ILE A 770 44.25 2.28 -10.86
CA ILE A 770 45.57 2.32 -11.51
C ILE A 770 46.60 2.98 -10.57
N LEU A 771 46.24 4.06 -9.86
CA LEU A 771 47.11 4.75 -8.90
C LEU A 771 47.58 3.81 -7.78
N CYS A 772 46.70 2.97 -7.24
CA CYS A 772 47.07 1.96 -6.24
C CYS A 772 48.04 0.88 -6.75
N ALA A 773 48.12 0.68 -8.07
CA ALA A 773 49.08 -0.22 -8.71
C ALA A 773 50.41 0.45 -9.09
N ARG A 774 50.55 1.77 -8.86
CA ARG A 774 51.76 2.56 -9.18
C ARG A 774 52.49 3.02 -7.89
N PRO A 775 53.83 3.05 -7.88
CA PRO A 775 54.60 3.54 -6.73
C PRO A 775 54.44 5.05 -6.55
N ALA A 776 54.19 5.50 -5.31
CA ALA A 776 53.84 6.89 -4.99
C ALA A 776 54.85 7.95 -5.47
N ARG A 777 56.14 7.59 -5.56
CA ARG A 777 57.24 8.41 -6.09
C ARG A 777 57.14 8.78 -7.58
N GLU A 778 56.22 8.19 -8.35
CA GLU A 778 55.90 8.67 -9.71
C GLU A 778 55.17 10.02 -9.70
N LEU A 779 54.57 10.39 -8.56
CA LEU A 779 53.95 11.69 -8.32
C LEU A 779 54.88 12.60 -7.49
N SER A 780 54.84 13.89 -7.79
CA SER A 780 55.53 14.93 -7.01
C SER A 780 54.82 15.23 -5.68
N VAL A 781 55.55 15.79 -4.70
CA VAL A 781 54.96 16.25 -3.41
C VAL A 781 53.78 17.18 -3.63
N ARG A 782 53.86 18.09 -4.62
CA ARG A 782 52.73 18.97 -5.00
C ARG A 782 51.51 18.19 -5.48
N GLN A 783 51.69 17.09 -6.20
CA GLN A 783 50.57 16.21 -6.58
C GLN A 783 50.01 15.46 -5.37
N TRP A 784 50.85 15.05 -4.39
CA TRP A 784 50.34 14.48 -3.13
C TRP A 784 49.49 15.50 -2.35
N VAL A 785 49.90 16.78 -2.24
CA VAL A 785 49.08 17.84 -1.63
C VAL A 785 47.74 18.00 -2.35
N VAL A 786 47.72 18.01 -3.68
CA VAL A 786 46.48 18.08 -4.48
C VAL A 786 45.58 16.88 -4.21
N LEU A 787 46.14 15.67 -4.17
CA LEU A 787 45.39 14.44 -3.84
C LEU A 787 44.87 14.44 -2.40
N ALA A 788 45.64 14.95 -1.44
CA ALA A 788 45.24 15.07 -0.03
C ALA A 788 44.05 16.02 0.20
N SER A 789 43.76 16.90 -0.78
CA SER A 789 42.59 17.78 -0.80
C SER A 789 41.48 17.33 -1.76
N HIS A 790 41.65 16.21 -2.46
CA HIS A 790 40.69 15.70 -3.43
C HIS A 790 39.32 15.36 -2.78
N PRO A 791 38.17 15.56 -3.45
CA PRO A 791 36.84 15.32 -2.85
C PRO A 791 36.58 13.87 -2.42
N ASP A 792 37.03 12.88 -3.19
CA ASP A 792 36.97 11.47 -2.79
C ASP A 792 38.11 11.14 -1.81
N HIS A 793 37.73 10.63 -0.64
CA HIS A 793 38.61 10.21 0.44
C HIS A 793 39.68 9.20 0.03
N ARG A 794 39.39 8.30 -0.91
CA ARG A 794 40.32 7.25 -1.35
C ARG A 794 41.66 7.82 -1.82
N PHE A 795 41.60 8.93 -2.56
CA PHE A 795 42.79 9.67 -3.01
C PHE A 795 43.51 10.42 -1.89
N ARG A 796 42.75 10.91 -0.89
CA ARG A 796 43.35 11.53 0.29
C ARG A 796 44.14 10.51 1.07
N ASP A 797 43.53 9.37 1.40
CA ASP A 797 44.16 8.29 2.17
C ASP A 797 45.44 7.77 1.46
N TYR A 798 45.42 7.64 0.13
CA TYR A 798 46.64 7.34 -0.66
C TYR A 798 47.72 8.42 -0.51
N ALA A 799 47.35 9.70 -0.57
CA ALA A 799 48.30 10.80 -0.44
C ALA A 799 48.91 10.89 0.97
N LEU A 800 48.11 10.68 2.02
CA LEU A 800 48.61 10.65 3.40
C LEU A 800 49.60 9.50 3.59
N ALA A 801 49.29 8.31 3.07
CA ALA A 801 50.22 7.18 3.07
C ALA A 801 51.51 7.46 2.29
N ALA A 802 51.44 8.21 1.17
CA ALA A 802 52.64 8.65 0.45
C ALA A 802 53.53 9.59 1.28
N PHE A 803 52.94 10.51 2.04
CA PHE A 803 53.67 11.36 3.00
C PHE A 803 54.35 10.54 4.10
N GLU A 804 53.67 9.56 4.71
CA GLU A 804 54.27 8.67 5.72
C GLU A 804 55.42 7.81 5.17
N GLN A 805 55.32 7.36 3.92
CA GLN A 805 56.31 6.48 3.28
C GLN A 805 57.55 7.24 2.76
N HIS A 806 57.44 8.55 2.50
CA HIS A 806 58.46 9.36 1.83
C HIS A 806 58.74 10.68 2.57
N VAL A 807 58.99 10.56 3.88
CA VAL A 807 59.22 11.67 4.82
C VAL A 807 60.40 12.56 4.41
N ASP A 808 61.46 11.96 3.86
CA ASP A 808 62.65 12.62 3.34
C ASP A 808 62.29 13.61 2.21
N ILE A 809 61.60 13.13 1.17
CA ILE A 809 61.19 13.93 0.02
C ILE A 809 60.26 15.07 0.45
N ALA A 810 59.32 14.78 1.35
CA ALA A 810 58.42 15.78 1.91
C ALA A 810 59.15 16.85 2.74
N ARG A 811 60.24 16.51 3.44
CA ARG A 811 61.04 17.47 4.21
C ARG A 811 61.89 18.38 3.33
N GLU A 812 62.48 17.86 2.26
CA GLU A 812 63.20 18.69 1.28
C GLU A 812 62.30 19.78 0.68
N GLN A 813 61.02 19.45 0.46
CA GLN A 813 60.03 20.38 -0.10
C GLN A 813 59.10 20.98 0.97
N SER A 814 59.63 21.27 2.16
CA SER A 814 58.87 21.75 3.33
C SER A 814 57.84 22.86 3.03
N GLY A 815 58.18 23.83 2.18
CA GLY A 815 57.25 24.91 1.81
C GLY A 815 55.99 24.43 1.08
N ILE A 816 56.12 23.42 0.21
CA ILE A 816 54.99 22.79 -0.49
C ILE A 816 54.28 21.83 0.45
N SER A 817 55.01 21.06 1.25
CA SER A 817 54.42 20.10 2.19
C SER A 817 53.47 20.77 3.19
N LEU A 818 53.78 21.98 3.68
CA LEU A 818 52.90 22.72 4.59
C LEU A 818 51.55 23.12 3.96
N GLU A 819 51.43 23.17 2.63
CA GLU A 819 50.13 23.38 1.95
C GLU A 819 49.11 22.26 2.28
N LEU A 820 49.56 21.09 2.76
CA LEU A 820 48.71 20.03 3.31
C LEU A 820 47.79 20.54 4.45
N LEU A 821 48.26 21.50 5.23
CA LEU A 821 47.50 22.11 6.32
C LEU A 821 46.41 23.07 5.83
N GLU A 822 46.43 23.50 4.57
CA GLU A 822 45.40 24.37 4.00
C GLU A 822 44.19 23.60 3.43
N SER A 823 44.20 22.26 3.52
CA SER A 823 43.11 21.41 3.05
C SER A 823 41.77 21.71 3.75
N ASP A 824 40.67 21.72 2.99
CA ASP A 824 39.32 21.87 3.57
C ASP A 824 38.93 20.71 4.50
N TRP A 825 39.50 19.52 4.29
CA TRP A 825 39.16 18.30 5.02
C TRP A 825 39.85 18.27 6.41
N PRO A 826 39.10 18.29 7.53
CA PRO A 826 39.69 18.34 8.87
C PRO A 826 40.65 17.17 9.15
N LYS A 827 40.30 15.95 8.74
CA LYS A 827 41.17 14.77 8.88
C LYS A 827 42.54 14.93 8.19
N THR A 828 42.58 15.56 7.01
CA THR A 828 43.84 15.84 6.31
C THR A 828 44.71 16.81 7.11
N ARG A 829 44.10 17.85 7.72
CA ARG A 829 44.81 18.79 8.58
C ARG A 829 45.26 18.17 9.91
N GLU A 830 44.40 17.38 10.55
CA GLU A 830 44.72 16.60 11.77
C GLU A 830 45.93 15.68 11.54
N PHE A 831 45.92 14.92 10.45
CA PHE A 831 47.08 14.14 10.00
C PHE A 831 48.30 15.04 9.80
N GLY A 832 48.17 16.15 9.07
CA GLY A 832 49.29 17.07 8.83
C GLY A 832 49.89 17.60 10.13
N PHE A 833 49.08 18.05 11.08
CA PHE A 833 49.54 18.52 12.39
C PHE A 833 50.24 17.44 13.21
N ALA A 834 49.85 16.17 13.10
CA ALA A 834 50.55 15.06 13.74
C ALA A 834 51.87 14.78 13.01
N TYR A 835 51.83 14.67 11.68
CA TYR A 835 52.95 14.41 10.79
C TYR A 835 54.09 15.44 10.97
N PHE A 836 53.78 16.74 10.94
CA PHE A 836 54.80 17.78 11.14
C PHE A 836 55.38 17.77 12.55
N ARG A 837 54.57 17.54 13.61
CA ARG A 837 55.10 17.39 14.98
C ARG A 837 56.04 16.18 15.13
N GLN A 838 55.74 15.07 14.43
CA GLN A 838 56.51 13.84 14.53
C GLN A 838 57.80 13.85 13.69
N HIS A 839 57.75 14.45 12.50
CA HIS A 839 58.81 14.28 11.49
C HIS A 839 59.69 15.52 11.25
N TYR A 840 59.32 16.72 11.72
CA TYR A 840 60.08 17.95 11.48
C TYR A 840 60.88 18.38 12.74
N PRO A 841 62.21 18.15 12.77
CA PRO A 841 63.05 18.55 13.90
C PRO A 841 63.26 20.07 13.94
N PRO A 842 63.74 20.63 15.08
CA PRO A 842 63.85 22.08 15.31
C PRO A 842 64.58 22.85 14.19
N GLN A 843 65.60 22.23 13.58
CA GLN A 843 66.43 22.85 12.53
C GLN A 843 65.70 22.99 11.18
N THR A 844 64.56 22.32 10.99
CA THR A 844 63.75 22.43 9.76
C THR A 844 62.82 23.65 9.81
N TRP A 845 62.53 24.18 11.01
CA TRP A 845 61.63 25.33 11.18
C TRP A 845 62.38 26.65 11.02
N THR A 846 62.10 27.36 9.94
CA THR A 846 62.60 28.73 9.69
C THR A 846 61.54 29.77 10.05
N PRO A 847 61.93 31.04 10.31
CA PRO A 847 60.97 32.11 10.55
C PRO A 847 59.94 32.28 9.43
N ASP A 848 60.30 32.03 8.17
CA ASP A 848 59.38 32.15 7.04
C ASP A 848 58.33 31.02 7.00
N LEU A 849 58.71 29.79 7.37
CA LEU A 849 57.76 28.68 7.50
C LEU A 849 56.78 28.91 8.66
N ILE A 850 57.27 29.39 9.81
CA ILE A 850 56.42 29.68 10.99
C ILE A 850 55.50 30.90 10.73
N VAL A 851 56.00 31.94 10.05
CA VAL A 851 55.18 33.11 9.69
C VAL A 851 54.11 32.74 8.66
N ASN A 852 54.42 31.92 7.64
CA ASN A 852 53.41 31.41 6.69
C ASN A 852 52.24 30.71 7.40
N LEU A 853 52.52 29.87 8.40
CA LEU A 853 51.47 29.23 9.21
C LEU A 853 50.70 30.23 10.10
N CYS A 854 51.35 31.30 10.58
CA CYS A 854 50.68 32.38 11.30
C CYS A 854 49.77 33.25 10.39
N ASP A 855 50.13 33.39 9.12
CA ASP A 855 49.40 34.18 8.12
C ASP A 855 48.21 33.42 7.50
N SER A 856 48.07 32.12 7.79
CA SER A 856 46.93 31.30 7.39
C SER A 856 45.60 31.92 7.84
N GLN A 857 44.61 31.86 6.94
CA GLN A 857 43.24 32.28 7.24
C GLN A 857 42.47 31.25 8.09
N ARG A 858 43.04 30.05 8.33
CA ARG A 858 42.43 29.01 9.16
C ARG A 858 42.88 29.13 10.61
N GLU A 859 41.92 29.18 11.55
CA GLU A 859 42.21 29.40 12.98
C GLU A 859 43.02 28.25 13.63
N ASP A 860 42.85 27.01 13.15
CA ASP A 860 43.56 25.81 13.60
C ASP A 860 45.01 25.79 13.09
N VAL A 861 45.24 26.11 11.80
CA VAL A 861 46.59 26.27 11.23
C VAL A 861 47.33 27.41 11.91
N GLN A 862 46.67 28.56 12.11
CA GLN A 862 47.24 29.69 12.84
C GLN A 862 47.52 29.36 14.32
N ALA A 863 46.72 28.49 14.95
CA ALA A 863 47.01 28.01 16.30
C ALA A 863 48.28 27.16 16.33
N TYR A 864 48.47 26.28 15.36
CA TYR A 864 49.69 25.50 15.21
C TYR A 864 50.91 26.38 14.88
N GLY A 865 50.77 27.39 14.02
CA GLY A 865 51.81 28.39 13.78
C GLY A 865 52.24 29.12 15.06
N ARG A 866 51.29 29.49 15.93
CA ARG A 866 51.59 30.08 17.26
C ARG A 866 52.24 29.10 18.24
N GLU A 867 51.86 27.83 18.20
CA GLU A 867 52.48 26.75 18.99
C GLU A 867 53.96 26.59 18.58
N LEU A 868 54.22 26.43 17.29
CA LEU A 868 55.58 26.35 16.73
C LEU A 868 56.40 27.60 17.04
N LEU A 869 55.79 28.78 16.94
CA LEU A 869 56.44 30.05 17.29
C LEU A 869 56.85 30.08 18.76
N GLN A 870 56.06 29.55 19.70
CA GLN A 870 56.43 29.49 21.12
C GLN A 870 57.53 28.46 21.39
N ILE A 871 57.50 27.31 20.72
CA ILE A 871 58.45 26.20 20.93
C ILE A 871 59.82 26.52 20.31
N PHE A 872 59.85 27.15 19.13
CA PHE A 872 61.06 27.40 18.34
C PHE A 872 61.51 28.86 18.34
N PHE A 873 60.96 29.70 19.23
CA PHE A 873 61.41 31.08 19.39
C PHE A 873 62.89 31.17 19.81
N GLN A 874 63.68 31.90 19.05
CA GLN A 874 65.04 32.29 19.41
C GLN A 874 65.05 33.81 19.68
N ARG A 875 65.67 34.25 20.78
CA ARG A 875 65.68 35.66 21.21
C ARG A 875 66.27 36.59 20.15
N GLU A 876 67.28 36.09 19.45
CA GLU A 876 67.99 36.74 18.35
C GLU A 876 67.05 37.11 17.18
N GLN A 877 65.95 36.37 17.02
CA GLN A 877 64.96 36.56 15.95
C GLN A 877 63.77 37.43 16.39
N GLY A 878 63.71 37.87 17.65
CA GLY A 878 62.54 38.56 18.23
C GLY A 878 62.15 39.85 17.52
N GLU A 879 63.11 40.62 17.01
CA GLU A 879 62.83 41.83 16.22
C GLU A 879 62.24 41.48 14.84
N THR A 880 62.70 40.40 14.20
CA THR A 880 62.16 39.90 12.92
C THR A 880 60.73 39.41 13.08
N TYR A 881 60.43 38.63 14.13
CA TYR A 881 59.06 38.20 14.41
C TYR A 881 58.15 39.36 14.79
N LEU A 882 58.61 40.30 15.62
CA LEU A 882 57.85 41.50 15.97
C LEU A 882 57.48 42.29 14.71
N LEU A 883 58.44 42.57 13.82
CA LEU A 883 58.16 43.34 12.60
C LEU A 883 57.22 42.60 11.64
N LYS A 884 57.47 41.31 11.34
CA LYS A 884 56.61 40.51 10.43
C LYS A 884 55.19 40.36 10.98
N LEU A 885 55.04 39.91 12.24
CA LEU A 885 53.74 39.65 12.84
C LEU A 885 52.96 40.94 13.21
N SER A 886 53.64 42.09 13.36
CA SER A 886 52.95 43.37 13.63
C SER A 886 52.04 43.83 12.48
N GLN A 887 52.24 43.30 11.27
CA GLN A 887 51.43 43.61 10.09
C GLN A 887 50.17 42.74 9.99
N HIS A 888 50.06 41.70 10.84
CA HIS A 888 48.99 40.70 10.75
C HIS A 888 47.64 41.24 11.26
N PRO A 889 46.50 41.02 10.56
CA PRO A 889 45.21 41.60 10.93
C PRO A 889 44.48 40.89 12.11
N SER A 890 44.82 39.65 12.44
CA SER A 890 44.16 38.90 13.53
C SER A 890 44.38 39.53 14.91
N VAL A 891 43.29 39.76 15.63
CA VAL A 891 43.29 40.25 17.02
C VAL A 891 44.13 39.37 17.95
N THR A 892 44.11 38.05 17.73
CA THR A 892 44.85 37.08 18.54
C THR A 892 46.35 37.21 18.33
N VAL A 893 46.79 37.34 17.06
CA VAL A 893 48.20 37.56 16.71
C VAL A 893 48.66 38.94 17.21
N GLN A 894 47.87 39.99 17.02
CA GLN A 894 48.19 41.32 17.55
C GLN A 894 48.30 41.34 19.09
N THR A 895 47.42 40.62 19.79
CA THR A 895 47.49 40.47 21.26
C THR A 895 48.78 39.77 21.68
N PHE A 896 49.17 38.71 20.97
CA PHE A 896 50.45 38.02 21.19
C PHE A 896 51.64 38.96 20.95
N VAL A 897 51.64 39.71 19.83
CA VAL A 897 52.67 40.71 19.50
C VAL A 897 52.84 41.77 20.60
N THR A 898 51.79 42.15 21.34
CA THR A 898 51.93 43.11 22.47
C THR A 898 52.88 42.67 23.58
N HIS A 899 53.16 41.36 23.73
CA HIS A 899 54.16 40.87 24.69
C HIS A 899 55.58 41.32 24.33
N PHE A 900 55.87 41.46 23.03
CA PHE A 900 57.19 41.78 22.51
C PHE A 900 57.51 43.27 22.54
N PHE A 901 56.51 44.15 22.75
CA PHE A 901 56.71 45.60 22.76
C PHE A 901 57.75 46.03 23.82
N GLN A 902 57.64 45.51 25.05
CA GLN A 902 58.54 45.93 26.13
C GLN A 902 59.96 45.39 25.98
N GLU A 903 60.13 44.17 25.48
CA GLU A 903 61.44 43.51 25.36
C GLU A 903 62.18 43.89 24.06
N TYR A 904 61.47 44.12 22.95
CA TYR A 904 62.07 44.31 21.63
C TYR A 904 61.87 45.70 21.01
N ALA A 905 60.93 46.53 21.50
CA ALA A 905 60.69 47.89 20.98
C ALA A 905 60.94 49.03 21.98
N ALA A 906 60.86 48.80 23.30
CA ALA A 906 61.09 49.86 24.30
C ALA A 906 62.47 50.52 24.12
N GLY A 907 62.53 51.85 24.21
CA GLY A 907 63.76 52.61 24.03
C GLY A 907 64.34 52.64 22.61
N LYS A 908 63.67 52.05 21.60
CA LYS A 908 64.08 52.07 20.18
C LYS A 908 63.12 52.95 19.33
N PRO A 909 63.39 54.26 19.15
CA PRO A 909 62.46 55.15 18.42
C PRO A 909 62.11 54.66 17.01
N GLN A 910 63.05 54.12 16.25
CA GLN A 910 62.80 53.63 14.89
C GLN A 910 61.81 52.44 14.86
N VAL A 911 61.96 51.48 15.78
CA VAL A 911 61.05 50.32 15.89
C VAL A 911 59.66 50.78 16.35
N ILE A 912 59.59 51.69 17.33
CA ILE A 912 58.32 52.27 17.80
C ILE A 912 57.59 53.01 16.67
N LEU A 913 58.30 53.79 15.86
CA LEU A 913 57.72 54.50 14.72
C LEU A 913 57.25 53.53 13.61
N ALA A 914 58.02 52.46 13.32
CA ALA A 914 57.62 51.42 12.38
C ALA A 914 56.35 50.66 12.82
N LEU A 915 56.12 50.54 14.14
CA LEU A 915 54.93 49.90 14.72
C LEU A 915 53.67 50.81 14.74
N LYS A 916 53.74 52.07 14.29
CA LYS A 916 52.58 52.98 14.20
C LYS A 916 51.31 52.35 13.57
N PRO A 917 51.40 51.57 12.47
CA PRO A 917 50.22 50.90 11.90
C PRO A 917 49.62 49.83 12.83
N CYS A 918 50.47 49.05 13.51
CA CYS A 918 50.05 48.03 14.48
C CYS A 918 49.35 48.67 15.69
N PHE A 919 49.90 49.74 16.24
CA PHE A 919 49.28 50.47 17.35
C PHE A 919 47.93 51.06 16.97
N LEU A 920 47.82 51.66 15.77
CA LEU A 920 46.55 52.18 15.26
C LEU A 920 45.54 51.04 15.07
N ALA A 921 45.95 49.90 14.49
CA ALA A 921 45.10 48.75 14.28
C ALA A 921 44.53 48.21 15.59
N ILE A 922 45.38 47.96 16.59
CA ILE A 922 44.99 47.46 17.92
C ILE A 922 44.01 48.43 18.61
N LEU A 923 44.36 49.71 18.68
CA LEU A 923 43.55 50.68 19.43
C LEU A 923 42.20 50.99 18.76
N SER A 924 42.11 50.89 17.43
CA SER A 924 40.89 51.14 16.66
C SER A 924 39.83 50.03 16.77
N GLN A 925 40.13 48.85 17.35
CA GLN A 925 39.21 47.70 17.35
C GLN A 925 37.96 47.89 18.24
N VAL A 926 36.87 48.42 17.68
CA VAL A 926 35.58 48.58 18.38
C VAL A 926 35.16 47.29 19.11
N ASN A 927 34.97 47.39 20.43
CA ASN A 927 34.51 46.30 21.33
C ASN A 927 35.35 45.00 21.33
N ARG A 928 36.60 45.00 20.83
CA ARG A 928 37.50 43.82 20.82
C ARG A 928 38.90 44.16 21.35
N GLY A 929 39.70 43.13 21.61
CA GLY A 929 41.15 43.27 21.88
C GLY A 929 41.52 44.02 23.16
N ARG A 930 40.67 44.06 24.19
CA ARG A 930 40.83 44.98 25.33
C ARG A 930 42.20 44.88 26.03
N ILE A 931 42.71 43.67 26.25
CA ILE A 931 44.05 43.45 26.85
C ILE A 931 45.15 44.06 25.96
N ALA A 932 45.08 43.84 24.64
CA ALA A 932 46.03 44.42 23.70
C ALA A 932 45.95 45.94 23.68
N LYS A 933 44.73 46.52 23.75
CA LYS A 933 44.52 47.97 23.83
C LYS A 933 45.13 48.58 25.09
N ASP A 934 44.83 48.02 26.27
CA ASP A 934 45.33 48.53 27.54
C ASP A 934 46.87 48.45 27.60
N ARG A 935 47.47 47.35 27.12
CA ARG A 935 48.93 47.20 26.98
C ARG A 935 49.54 48.20 26.00
N THR A 936 48.92 48.36 24.82
CA THR A 936 49.41 49.29 23.79
C THR A 936 49.33 50.73 24.28
N LEU A 937 48.22 51.13 24.90
CA LEU A 937 48.04 52.47 25.44
C LEU A 937 49.00 52.76 26.59
N ALA A 938 49.25 51.79 27.48
CA ALA A 938 50.24 51.90 28.55
C ALA A 938 51.67 52.02 27.99
N PHE A 939 52.04 51.17 27.03
CA PHE A 939 53.34 51.22 26.34
C PHE A 939 53.55 52.57 25.66
N LEU A 940 52.58 53.05 24.87
CA LEU A 940 52.65 54.36 24.21
C LEU A 940 52.73 55.52 25.21
N SER A 941 51.96 55.48 26.30
CA SER A 941 52.01 56.54 27.33
C SER A 941 53.36 56.57 28.05
N GLN A 942 54.00 55.40 28.24
CA GLN A 942 55.34 55.30 28.82
C GLN A 942 56.44 55.74 27.84
N GLN A 943 56.33 55.36 26.57
CA GLN A 943 57.32 55.69 25.54
C GLN A 943 57.13 57.07 24.90
N ALA A 944 56.03 57.78 25.16
CA ALA A 944 55.73 59.09 24.55
C ALA A 944 56.89 60.10 24.68
N ALA A 945 57.61 60.10 25.81
CA ALA A 945 58.72 61.01 26.06
C ALA A 945 60.06 60.61 25.42
N ILE A 946 60.15 59.44 24.75
CA ILE A 946 61.44 58.88 24.30
C ILE A 946 62.07 59.65 23.13
N SER A 947 61.26 60.28 22.28
CA SER A 947 61.70 61.22 21.25
C SER A 947 60.56 62.15 20.83
N PRO A 948 60.85 63.35 20.29
CA PRO A 948 59.83 64.26 19.79
C PRO A 948 58.89 63.63 18.75
N GLN A 949 59.42 62.79 17.85
CA GLN A 949 58.63 62.11 16.82
C GLN A 949 57.70 61.05 17.41
N VAL A 950 58.10 60.37 18.50
CA VAL A 950 57.23 59.42 19.21
C VAL A 950 56.14 60.17 19.99
N LEU A 951 56.47 61.31 20.62
CA LEU A 951 55.49 62.17 21.30
C LEU A 951 54.39 62.65 20.34
N GLU A 952 54.80 63.15 19.17
CA GLU A 952 53.91 63.63 18.12
C GLU A 952 53.05 62.47 17.57
N MET A 953 53.65 61.33 17.26
CA MET A 953 52.93 60.12 16.82
C MET A 953 51.88 59.63 17.83
N VAL A 954 52.21 59.64 19.13
CA VAL A 954 51.26 59.30 20.19
C VAL A 954 50.14 60.34 20.28
N GLY A 955 50.46 61.63 20.18
CA GLY A 955 49.47 62.71 20.13
C GLY A 955 48.49 62.57 18.97
N GLU A 956 48.98 62.32 17.75
CA GLU A 956 48.17 62.05 16.56
C GLU A 956 47.25 60.84 16.74
N LEU A 957 47.78 59.70 17.23
CA LEU A 957 46.99 58.49 17.46
C LEU A 957 45.87 58.77 18.46
N LEU A 958 46.18 59.38 19.60
CA LEU A 958 45.18 59.66 20.64
C LEU A 958 44.12 60.66 20.17
N THR A 959 44.51 61.74 19.49
CA THR A 959 43.58 62.70 18.87
C THR A 959 42.62 62.01 17.90
N ARG A 960 43.14 61.18 16.99
CA ARG A 960 42.31 60.40 16.05
C ARG A 960 41.36 59.43 16.76
N LEU A 961 41.84 58.73 17.79
CA LEU A 961 41.08 57.72 18.53
C LEU A 961 40.06 58.31 19.51
N SER A 962 40.25 59.56 19.97
CA SER A 962 39.36 60.27 20.91
C SER A 962 37.91 60.39 20.42
N LEU A 963 37.72 60.37 19.11
CA LEU A 963 36.41 60.38 18.44
C LEU A 963 35.63 59.08 18.59
N THR A 964 36.21 58.02 19.18
CA THR A 964 35.51 56.75 19.39
C THR A 964 34.20 56.93 20.18
N VAL A 965 33.15 56.23 19.74
CA VAL A 965 31.84 56.18 20.40
C VAL A 965 31.83 55.14 21.54
N VAL A 966 32.84 54.25 21.59
CA VAL A 966 32.96 53.23 22.64
C VAL A 966 33.37 53.87 23.96
N GLN A 967 32.41 54.15 24.85
CA GLN A 967 32.62 54.84 26.12
C GLN A 967 33.73 54.22 26.99
N LYS A 968 33.85 52.87 26.99
CA LYS A 968 34.90 52.13 27.71
C LYS A 968 36.32 52.42 27.20
N ASP A 969 36.48 52.73 25.92
CA ASP A 969 37.78 53.08 25.32
C ASP A 969 38.03 54.59 25.37
N LYS A 970 36.97 55.41 25.25
CA LYS A 970 37.04 56.87 25.30
C LYS A 970 37.61 57.40 26.63
N ALA A 971 37.20 56.84 27.76
CA ALA A 971 37.68 57.30 29.07
C ALA A 971 39.21 57.10 29.29
N PRO A 972 39.80 55.92 29.00
CA PRO A 972 41.26 55.74 28.97
C PRO A 972 41.98 56.69 28.00
N LEU A 973 41.46 56.90 26.80
CA LEU A 973 42.06 57.80 25.80
C LEU A 973 42.06 59.24 26.29
N ILE A 974 40.92 59.76 26.78
CA ILE A 974 40.83 61.10 27.38
C ILE A 974 41.76 61.21 28.60
N LYS A 975 41.89 60.17 29.42
CA LYS A 975 42.84 60.16 30.56
C LYS A 975 44.29 60.27 30.09
N ALA A 976 44.70 59.50 29.08
CA ALA A 976 46.05 59.56 28.51
C ALA A 976 46.33 60.93 27.87
N MET A 977 45.36 61.46 27.11
CA MET A 977 45.42 62.79 26.52
C MET A 977 45.52 63.89 27.59
N LEU A 978 44.72 63.84 28.65
CA LEU A 978 44.78 64.80 29.77
C LEU A 978 46.12 64.72 30.51
N GLN A 979 46.68 63.52 30.66
CA GLN A 979 48.01 63.34 31.23
C GLN A 979 49.08 63.95 30.33
N LEU A 980 49.03 63.74 29.01
CA LEU A 980 49.97 64.34 28.06
C LEU A 980 49.82 65.86 27.99
N GLN A 981 48.60 66.40 27.87
CA GLN A 981 48.35 67.85 27.82
C GLN A 981 48.87 68.59 29.06
N LYS A 982 48.80 67.95 30.25
CA LYS A 982 49.33 68.51 31.49
C LYS A 982 50.87 68.54 31.55
N HIS A 983 51.54 67.57 30.95
CA HIS A 983 53.01 67.52 30.92
C HIS A 983 53.61 68.27 29.72
N TYR A 984 52.86 68.34 28.61
CA TYR A 984 53.25 68.95 27.34
C TYR A 984 52.16 69.93 26.88
N PRO A 985 52.06 71.14 27.48
CA PRO A 985 50.99 72.10 27.16
C PRO A 985 50.97 72.58 25.71
N HIS A 986 52.09 72.43 25.00
CA HIS A 986 52.27 72.74 23.58
C HIS A 986 51.76 71.64 22.63
N LEU A 987 51.44 70.44 23.14
CA LEU A 987 50.85 69.38 22.34
C LEU A 987 49.41 69.77 21.98
N ASN A 988 49.05 69.72 20.70
CA ASN A 988 47.71 70.14 20.26
C ASN A 988 46.74 68.95 20.31
N LEU A 989 46.14 68.69 21.47
CA LEU A 989 45.09 67.69 21.65
C LEU A 989 43.71 68.37 21.78
N PRO A 990 42.62 67.77 21.25
CA PRO A 990 41.26 68.30 21.36
C PRO A 990 40.67 68.07 22.77
N LEU A 991 41.25 68.70 23.78
CA LEU A 991 40.77 68.73 25.16
C LEU A 991 40.72 70.16 25.70
N GLU A 992 39.54 70.59 26.14
CA GLU A 992 39.36 71.78 26.95
C GLU A 992 39.15 71.37 28.42
N ILE A 993 39.83 72.03 29.36
CA ILE A 993 39.79 71.69 30.79
C ILE A 993 39.01 72.80 31.52
N VAL A 994 37.73 72.55 31.81
CA VAL A 994 36.81 73.51 32.43
C VAL A 994 36.52 73.13 33.89
N ALA A 995 36.39 74.13 34.77
CA ALA A 995 36.02 73.96 36.18
C ALA A 995 34.48 74.10 36.39
N PRO A 996 33.85 73.31 37.29
CA PRO A 996 32.39 73.30 37.47
C PRO A 996 31.83 74.51 38.23
N SER A 997 30.58 74.90 37.93
CA SER A 997 29.85 76.06 38.48
C SER A 997 28.53 75.66 39.18
N ALA A 998 27.93 76.56 39.99
CA ALA A 998 26.85 76.23 40.92
C ALA A 998 25.67 77.24 40.97
N GLN A 999 24.43 76.73 40.89
CA GLN A 999 23.10 77.27 41.30
C GLN A 999 22.01 76.26 40.84
N GLY A 1000 20.71 76.32 41.16
CA GLY A 1000 19.89 77.26 41.95
C GLY A 1000 18.44 76.72 42.07
N ALA A 1001 17.45 77.54 42.45
CA ALA A 1001 16.02 77.17 42.58
C ALA A 1001 15.12 78.44 42.50
N CYS A 1002 13.78 78.44 42.40
CA CYS A 1002 12.72 77.40 42.40
C CYS A 1002 11.44 77.96 41.73
N HIS A 1003 10.43 77.16 41.33
CA HIS A 1003 8.99 77.55 41.37
C HIS A 1003 8.03 76.37 41.11
N ALA A 1004 6.74 76.54 41.47
CA ALA A 1004 5.74 75.47 41.63
C ALA A 1004 4.76 75.33 40.45
N GLY A 1005 4.29 74.08 40.26
CA GLY A 1005 3.27 73.65 39.30
C GLY A 1005 3.13 72.14 39.35
#